data_AF-A0A0L0V6R7-F1
#
_entry.id   AF-A0A0L0V6R7-F1
#
_cell.length_a   1.000
_cell.length_b   1.000
_cell.length_c   1.000
_cell.angle_alpha   90.00
_cell.angle_beta   90.00
_cell.angle_gamma   90.00
#
_symmetry.space_group_name_H-M   'P 1'
#
loop_
_entity.id
_entity.type
_entity.pdbx_description
1 polymer ?
#
loop_
_entity_poly.entity_id
_entity_poly.type
_entity_poly.pdbx_seq_one_letter_code
_entity_poly.pdbx_strand_id
1 'polypeptide(L)'
;MQLFKRFPNRIITYKEIVAALETVVPTALEKSPSPNSASPQISWPAEIVQAGFRAEYRESDLIVQPNLALLRSWAVQWSDKKHKAPFTSVVGPTMIGKTRLLMEFAKHICVVYICLRPPESTGQPPRSPLADTMLPLDPKPDMYRYYSCFLAAILEVVAAFFSRDELKALKSGEQLALWNSYSFKTDNKHNVDDFSSAVQKRMKTLLDEPTKSIKYISKAAAHMNESIKFIESGQLKLLLAVDEAKALAHLEDKSLGISYFEVFCRVLSQIPSLHGFFAAFADTKLQADASFSPSLDRDPSLRLPDFGHELFPPLYKIATLDLMARPVPKSWKELMSPLRLFSYGTPFYGLFFEGALEAMPGAAIQNTLLIAQGKLLCKPTVPSPQELSESQIFALLGSTIHARHTSSDLNSELVSNHAAHCVYISPSRDIVVSQYPPQFVYASAANAFLASNDENLIACIDALAIAMQNGFICLGDSGELATKIILLRAMHKTKKISCDGETSIPYGYSVRLEDFLQTLTGKNPNELNFGPIVDDDKKILLQRGRILFNHFAAVNYTPDAVDFLELLYRGLAVQCKRGQAGLDDLFTIYLAPESRSPDSDPLELTNITFCGIRTENQQSSIDWTDSHKWSQSGAEIQGINNPYLILLFSLRWKGEEQPPEWNKPTSDSDRRRAYYQFFGLEDLACLTPAIRVALNRLLNAMPEDILKLHEPDSREVQGINTIKWAKRVSPMFHKREDRVKVYPSEATTLVSSGHQTTKLLPRQNVMIQHR
;
A
#
# COMPACT_ATOMS: atom_id res chain seq x y z
N MET A 1 27.34 -32.67 20.48
CA MET A 1 28.07 -32.62 21.78
C MET A 1 29.07 -31.47 21.71
N GLN A 2 29.10 -30.66 22.77
CA GLN A 2 29.82 -29.40 23.02
C GLN A 2 31.07 -29.07 22.18
N LEU A 3 31.20 -27.79 21.79
CA LEU A 3 32.21 -26.85 22.34
C LEU A 3 32.14 -25.48 21.63
N PHE A 4 31.66 -24.45 22.31
CA PHE A 4 32.19 -23.10 22.12
C PHE A 4 32.43 -22.45 23.49
N LYS A 5 33.71 -22.34 23.83
CA LYS A 5 34.26 -21.66 25.01
C LYS A 5 34.52 -20.19 24.67
N ARG A 6 34.07 -19.34 25.60
CA ARG A 6 34.36 -17.91 25.87
C ARG A 6 35.66 -17.31 25.32
N PHE A 7 35.58 -16.02 25.01
CA PHE A 7 36.60 -14.97 25.29
C PHE A 7 35.89 -13.60 25.49
N PRO A 8 36.51 -12.59 26.13
CA PRO A 8 36.47 -12.36 27.57
C PRO A 8 35.79 -11.04 27.98
N ASN A 9 35.53 -10.95 29.29
CA ASN A 9 34.82 -9.88 29.98
C ASN A 9 35.43 -8.48 29.79
N ARG A 10 34.59 -7.50 29.41
CA ARG A 10 34.64 -6.16 30.00
C ARG A 10 33.43 -6.06 30.94
N ILE A 11 33.67 -6.14 32.24
CA ILE A 11 32.62 -5.94 33.26
C ILE A 11 32.31 -4.44 33.23
N ILE A 12 31.22 -4.08 32.55
CA ILE A 12 30.61 -2.76 32.67
C ILE A 12 29.85 -2.80 34.00
N THR A 13 30.16 -1.88 34.90
CA THR A 13 29.49 -1.81 36.20
C THR A 13 28.06 -1.31 36.03
N TYR A 14 27.13 -1.75 36.90
CA TYR A 14 25.71 -1.35 36.84
C TYR A 14 25.54 0.19 36.87
N LYS A 15 26.48 0.92 37.49
CA LYS A 15 26.53 2.39 37.47
C LYS A 15 26.89 2.98 36.10
N GLU A 16 27.73 2.33 35.30
CA GLU A 16 28.06 2.76 33.93
C GLU A 16 26.91 2.46 32.97
N ILE A 17 26.12 1.41 33.21
CA ILE A 17 24.89 1.12 32.46
C ILE A 17 23.83 2.19 32.78
N VAL A 18 23.66 2.56 34.05
CA VAL A 18 22.72 3.62 34.45
C VAL A 18 23.17 4.99 33.91
N ALA A 19 24.46 5.34 33.96
CA ALA A 19 24.97 6.59 33.38
C ALA A 19 24.88 6.65 31.84
N ALA A 20 24.99 5.52 31.15
CA ALA A 20 24.78 5.41 29.70
C ALA A 20 23.28 5.46 29.31
N LEU A 21 22.38 5.12 30.23
CA LEU A 21 20.93 5.26 30.06
C LEU A 21 20.41 6.64 30.47
N GLU A 22 21.12 7.34 31.36
CA GLU A 22 20.79 8.70 31.83
C GLU A 22 21.40 9.82 30.96
N THR A 23 22.32 9.49 30.05
CA THR A 23 22.83 10.46 29.06
C THR A 23 21.87 10.56 27.89
N VAL A 24 20.97 11.54 28.03
CA VAL A 24 20.01 12.05 27.04
C VAL A 24 20.67 12.16 25.66
N VAL A 25 20.47 11.14 24.81
CA VAL A 25 20.26 11.39 23.38
C VAL A 25 19.00 12.25 23.34
N PRO A 26 19.01 13.43 22.71
CA PRO A 26 17.78 14.14 22.46
C PRO A 26 16.97 13.27 21.51
N THR A 27 16.14 12.40 22.07
CA THR A 27 14.80 12.18 21.53
C THR A 27 14.28 13.59 21.32
N ALA A 28 14.28 14.04 20.06
CA ALA A 28 13.17 14.83 19.63
C ALA A 28 11.95 14.02 20.07
N LEU A 29 11.41 14.39 21.23
CA LEU A 29 10.00 14.24 21.51
C LEU A 29 9.33 14.97 20.34
N GLU A 30 9.22 14.28 19.21
CA GLU A 30 7.96 14.33 18.49
C GLU A 30 6.94 14.08 19.58
N LYS A 31 6.31 15.18 20.00
CA LYS A 31 5.14 15.13 20.85
C LYS A 31 4.32 14.00 20.28
N SER A 32 4.10 12.96 21.09
CA SER A 32 3.04 12.01 20.84
C SER A 32 1.86 12.84 20.31
N PRO A 33 1.37 12.56 19.09
CA PRO A 33 0.31 13.36 18.52
C PRO A 33 -0.76 13.42 19.58
N SER A 34 -1.16 14.64 19.94
CA SER A 34 -2.14 14.88 21.00
C SER A 34 -3.29 13.88 20.85
N PRO A 35 -3.93 13.43 21.93
CA PRO A 35 -5.02 12.44 21.91
C PRO A 35 -6.24 12.85 21.05
N ASN A 36 -6.18 14.03 20.42
CA ASN A 36 -7.14 14.58 19.47
C ASN A 36 -6.69 14.54 18.00
N SER A 37 -5.74 13.69 17.57
CA SER A 37 -5.50 13.47 16.13
C SER A 37 -6.62 12.64 15.49
N ALA A 38 -7.84 13.20 15.57
CA ALA A 38 -8.93 12.83 14.68
C ALA A 38 -8.37 12.95 13.27
N SER A 39 -8.42 11.84 12.53
CA SER A 39 -8.23 11.90 11.08
C SER A 39 -9.10 13.05 10.56
N PRO A 40 -8.53 13.96 9.76
CA PRO A 40 -9.19 15.22 9.47
C PRO A 40 -10.57 14.97 8.89
N GLN A 41 -11.57 15.66 9.44
CA GLN A 41 -12.93 15.54 8.96
C GLN A 41 -13.02 16.25 7.61
N ILE A 42 -12.95 15.46 6.53
CA ILE A 42 -13.27 15.94 5.19
C ILE A 42 -14.79 16.13 5.18
N SER A 43 -15.24 17.37 5.00
CA SER A 43 -16.66 17.67 4.84
C SER A 43 -17.13 17.08 3.51
N TRP A 44 -18.01 16.08 3.58
CA TRP A 44 -18.67 15.48 2.43
C TRP A 44 -20.18 15.45 2.65
N PRO A 45 -21.01 15.46 1.59
CA PRO A 45 -22.45 15.34 1.74
C PRO A 45 -22.80 13.97 2.31
N ALA A 46 -23.27 13.94 3.57
CA ALA A 46 -23.59 12.70 4.28
C ALA A 46 -24.63 11.86 3.54
N GLU A 47 -25.58 12.50 2.85
CA GLU A 47 -26.63 11.84 2.05
C GLU A 47 -26.04 10.99 0.92
N ILE A 48 -25.02 11.49 0.20
CA ILE A 48 -24.35 10.75 -0.88
C ILE A 48 -23.64 9.53 -0.31
N VAL A 49 -22.93 9.70 0.81
CA VAL A 49 -22.21 8.60 1.47
C VAL A 49 -23.18 7.53 1.97
N GLN A 50 -24.31 7.95 2.58
CA GLN A 50 -25.35 7.04 3.03
C GLN A 50 -26.02 6.29 1.87
N ALA A 51 -26.25 6.96 0.73
CA ALA A 51 -26.73 6.29 -0.48
C ALA A 51 -25.76 5.18 -0.93
N GLY A 52 -24.45 5.42 -0.88
CA GLY A 52 -23.43 4.39 -1.14
C GLY A 52 -23.51 3.20 -0.18
N PHE A 53 -23.80 3.41 1.11
CA PHE A 53 -24.04 2.33 2.08
C PHE A 53 -25.32 1.54 1.83
N ARG A 54 -26.27 2.07 1.06
CA ARG A 54 -27.52 1.39 0.67
C ARG A 54 -27.46 0.77 -0.73
N ALA A 55 -26.44 1.09 -1.53
CA ALA A 55 -26.24 0.50 -2.85
C ALA A 55 -26.16 -1.03 -2.79
N GLU A 56 -26.51 -1.70 -3.88
CA GLU A 56 -26.42 -3.16 -3.99
C GLU A 56 -25.00 -3.67 -3.70
N TYR A 57 -24.89 -4.74 -2.90
CA TYR A 57 -23.61 -5.35 -2.62
C TYR A 57 -23.24 -6.36 -3.71
N ARG A 58 -22.05 -6.24 -4.29
CA ARG A 58 -21.57 -7.08 -5.40
C ARG A 58 -20.59 -8.14 -4.90
N GLU A 59 -20.53 -9.26 -5.62
CA GLU A 59 -19.55 -10.34 -5.41
C GLU A 59 -19.53 -10.93 -3.98
N SER A 60 -20.70 -11.09 -3.37
CA SER A 60 -20.85 -11.71 -2.03
C SER A 60 -20.13 -13.07 -1.92
N ASP A 61 -20.14 -13.87 -2.98
CA ASP A 61 -19.50 -15.20 -3.01
C ASP A 61 -17.97 -15.14 -2.95
N LEU A 62 -17.35 -14.04 -3.41
CA LEU A 62 -15.90 -13.84 -3.37
C LEU A 62 -15.44 -13.10 -2.11
N ILE A 63 -16.32 -12.32 -1.48
CA ILE A 63 -15.96 -11.43 -0.37
C ILE A 63 -16.59 -11.87 0.94
N VAL A 64 -17.92 -12.00 0.99
CA VAL A 64 -18.66 -12.28 2.24
C VAL A 64 -18.49 -13.75 2.62
N GLN A 65 -18.75 -14.68 1.69
CA GLN A 65 -18.74 -16.12 2.02
C GLN A 65 -17.37 -16.62 2.53
N PRO A 66 -16.22 -16.27 1.91
CA PRO A 66 -14.92 -16.76 2.38
C PRO A 66 -14.53 -16.18 3.74
N ASN A 67 -14.79 -14.89 3.97
CA ASN A 67 -14.51 -14.26 5.27
C ASN A 67 -15.43 -14.79 6.37
N LEU A 68 -16.70 -15.07 6.06
CA LEU A 68 -17.64 -15.68 6.99
C LEU A 68 -17.27 -17.15 7.31
N ALA A 69 -16.76 -17.90 6.32
CA ALA A 69 -16.26 -19.26 6.53
C ALA A 69 -15.05 -19.28 7.48
N LEU A 70 -14.14 -18.31 7.35
CA LEU A 70 -13.03 -18.14 8.30
C LEU A 70 -13.53 -17.86 9.72
N LEU A 71 -14.45 -16.89 9.89
CA LEU A 71 -15.04 -16.57 11.18
C LEU A 71 -15.74 -17.79 11.82
N ARG A 72 -16.48 -18.57 11.03
CA ARG A 72 -17.10 -19.83 11.48
C ARG A 72 -16.05 -20.84 11.95
N SER A 73 -14.99 -21.03 11.17
CA SER A 73 -13.88 -21.92 11.54
C SER A 73 -13.21 -21.48 12.85
N TRP A 74 -12.98 -20.18 13.03
CA TRP A 74 -12.35 -19.65 14.24
C TRP A 74 -13.24 -19.73 15.47
N ALA A 75 -14.55 -19.49 15.32
CA ALA A 75 -15.51 -19.68 16.40
C ALA A 75 -15.53 -21.12 16.92
N VAL A 76 -15.33 -22.12 16.03
CA VAL A 76 -15.19 -23.53 16.41
C VAL A 76 -13.84 -23.82 17.09
N GLN A 77 -12.76 -23.21 16.60
CA GLN A 77 -11.40 -23.40 17.14
C GLN A 77 -11.17 -22.67 18.47
N TRP A 78 -12.00 -21.68 18.80
CA TRP A 78 -11.90 -20.91 20.03
C TRP A 78 -11.81 -21.80 21.28
N SER A 79 -10.80 -21.52 22.09
CA SER A 79 -10.49 -22.22 23.33
C SER A 79 -9.65 -21.29 24.20
N ASP A 80 -10.09 -21.09 25.43
CA ASP A 80 -9.40 -20.30 26.47
C ASP A 80 -8.01 -20.86 26.82
N LYS A 81 -7.77 -22.15 26.55
CA LYS A 81 -6.45 -22.78 26.74
C LYS A 81 -5.44 -22.43 25.65
N LYS A 82 -5.91 -22.08 24.45
CA LYS A 82 -5.07 -21.87 23.27
C LYS A 82 -5.00 -20.40 22.86
N HIS A 83 -6.13 -19.71 22.91
CA HIS A 83 -6.28 -18.37 22.33
C HIS A 83 -6.57 -17.34 23.42
N LYS A 84 -6.23 -16.07 23.16
CA LYS A 84 -6.36 -14.99 24.16
C LYS A 84 -7.82 -14.63 24.42
N ALA A 85 -8.61 -14.52 23.36
CA ALA A 85 -10.05 -14.26 23.38
C ALA A 85 -10.67 -14.60 22.00
N PRO A 86 -12.00 -14.80 21.89
CA PRO A 86 -12.68 -15.12 20.63
C PRO A 86 -12.85 -13.88 19.76
N PHE A 87 -11.75 -13.31 19.26
CA PHE A 87 -11.80 -12.14 18.39
C PHE A 87 -10.78 -12.13 17.27
N THR A 88 -11.06 -11.33 16.25
CA THR A 88 -10.12 -10.95 15.19
C THR A 88 -10.19 -9.44 14.94
N SER A 89 -9.20 -8.90 14.22
CA SER A 89 -9.23 -7.54 13.69
C SER A 89 -9.53 -7.54 12.20
N VAL A 90 -10.30 -6.55 11.73
CA VAL A 90 -10.57 -6.30 10.31
C VAL A 90 -9.66 -5.17 9.86
N VAL A 91 -8.68 -5.51 9.01
CA VAL A 91 -7.59 -4.63 8.60
C VAL A 91 -7.73 -4.27 7.13
N GLY A 92 -7.45 -3.02 6.81
CA GLY A 92 -7.46 -2.51 5.45
C GLY A 92 -7.70 -1.01 5.45
N PRO A 93 -7.44 -0.33 4.31
CA PRO A 93 -7.56 1.11 4.23
C PRO A 93 -8.99 1.60 4.49
N THR A 94 -9.12 2.89 4.74
CA THR A 94 -10.45 3.53 4.75
C THR A 94 -11.10 3.38 3.37
N MET A 95 -12.43 3.38 3.28
CA MET A 95 -13.19 3.28 2.01
C MET A 95 -13.13 1.94 1.24
N ILE A 96 -12.34 0.96 1.68
CA ILE A 96 -12.34 -0.40 1.08
C ILE A 96 -13.63 -1.20 1.34
N GLY A 97 -14.51 -0.72 2.23
CA GLY A 97 -15.78 -1.38 2.53
C GLY A 97 -15.77 -2.29 3.76
N LYS A 98 -14.82 -2.15 4.70
CA LYS A 98 -14.79 -2.90 5.98
C LYS A 98 -16.13 -2.90 6.70
N THR A 99 -16.68 -1.71 6.94
CA THR A 99 -17.95 -1.53 7.62
C THR A 99 -19.10 -2.15 6.84
N ARG A 100 -19.10 -2.00 5.51
CA ARG A 100 -20.12 -2.62 4.66
C ARG A 100 -20.03 -4.15 4.70
N LEU A 101 -18.84 -4.74 4.72
CA LEU A 101 -18.64 -6.19 4.91
C LEU A 101 -19.25 -6.68 6.23
N LEU A 102 -19.00 -5.96 7.33
CA LEU A 102 -19.60 -6.29 8.64
C LEU A 102 -21.14 -6.23 8.60
N MET A 103 -21.70 -5.26 7.89
CA MET A 103 -23.15 -5.16 7.68
C MET A 103 -23.70 -6.31 6.82
N GLU A 104 -22.96 -6.75 5.81
CA GLU A 104 -23.39 -7.87 4.96
C GLU A 104 -23.34 -9.22 5.69
N PHE A 105 -22.44 -9.42 6.67
CA PHE A 105 -22.50 -10.60 7.54
C PHE A 105 -23.84 -10.74 8.26
N ALA A 106 -24.54 -9.63 8.52
CA ALA A 106 -25.82 -9.61 9.21
C ALA A 106 -26.94 -10.28 8.40
N LYS A 107 -26.74 -10.52 7.09
CA LYS A 107 -27.66 -11.33 6.27
C LYS A 107 -27.51 -12.84 6.51
N HIS A 108 -26.44 -13.28 7.16
CA HIS A 108 -26.08 -14.68 7.31
C HIS A 108 -25.98 -15.15 8.77
N ILE A 109 -25.68 -14.24 9.70
CA ILE A 109 -25.57 -14.49 11.14
C ILE A 109 -26.12 -13.30 11.93
N CYS A 110 -26.38 -13.47 13.23
CA CYS A 110 -26.73 -12.35 14.10
C CYS A 110 -25.50 -11.44 14.27
N VAL A 111 -25.59 -10.18 13.87
CA VAL A 111 -24.53 -9.18 14.08
C VAL A 111 -25.03 -8.13 15.07
N VAL A 112 -24.26 -7.90 16.13
CA VAL A 112 -24.39 -6.71 16.99
C VAL A 112 -23.31 -5.74 16.54
N TYR A 113 -23.71 -4.59 15.99
CA TYR A 113 -22.77 -3.60 15.48
C TYR A 113 -22.70 -2.38 16.41
N ILE A 114 -21.48 -1.95 16.75
CA ILE A 114 -21.22 -0.77 17.58
C ILE A 114 -20.12 0.07 16.93
N CYS A 115 -20.43 1.30 16.54
CA CYS A 115 -19.47 2.27 16.02
C CYS A 115 -19.03 3.24 17.12
N LEU A 116 -17.74 3.22 17.47
CA LEU A 116 -17.16 4.03 18.55
C LEU A 116 -16.63 5.40 18.11
N ARG A 117 -16.99 5.83 16.90
CA ARG A 117 -16.65 7.14 16.32
C ARG A 117 -16.90 8.29 17.32
N PRO A 118 -16.06 9.33 17.38
CA PRO A 118 -16.26 10.46 18.31
C PRO A 118 -17.64 11.13 18.17
N PRO A 119 -18.23 11.69 19.25
CA PRO A 119 -19.55 12.33 19.22
C PRO A 119 -19.69 13.42 18.15
N GLU A 120 -18.66 14.25 17.97
CA GLU A 120 -18.63 15.37 17.02
C GLU A 120 -18.24 14.95 15.59
N SER A 121 -18.29 13.65 15.26
CA SER A 121 -17.85 13.17 13.97
C SER A 121 -18.95 13.17 12.92
N THR A 122 -18.67 13.81 11.79
CA THR A 122 -19.51 13.78 10.57
C THR A 122 -19.31 12.51 9.72
N GLY A 123 -18.40 11.62 10.13
CA GLY A 123 -18.09 10.39 9.41
C GLY A 123 -19.25 9.39 9.39
N GLN A 124 -19.27 8.51 8.39
CA GLN A 124 -20.29 7.45 8.23
C GLN A 124 -19.66 6.06 8.38
N PRO A 125 -20.37 5.09 8.99
CA PRO A 125 -21.66 5.26 9.68
C PRO A 125 -21.52 6.09 10.98
N PRO A 126 -22.64 6.63 11.50
CA PRO A 126 -22.63 7.47 12.70
C PRO A 126 -22.21 6.69 13.95
N ARG A 127 -21.87 7.42 15.02
CA ARG A 127 -21.62 6.86 16.35
C ARG A 127 -22.86 6.10 16.83
N SER A 128 -22.68 4.88 17.33
CA SER A 128 -23.78 4.09 17.88
C SER A 128 -24.17 4.60 19.28
N PRO A 129 -25.45 4.56 19.68
CA PRO A 129 -25.85 4.93 21.04
C PRO A 129 -25.21 4.07 22.14
N LEU A 130 -24.87 2.81 21.85
CA LEU A 130 -24.08 1.96 22.77
C LEU A 130 -22.61 2.39 22.92
N ALA A 131 -22.09 3.29 22.09
CA ALA A 131 -20.71 3.72 22.19
C ALA A 131 -20.41 4.44 23.50
N ASP A 132 -21.36 5.22 24.03
CA ASP A 132 -21.22 5.89 25.33
C ASP A 132 -21.32 4.91 26.49
N THR A 133 -22.03 3.79 26.29
CA THR A 133 -22.06 2.67 27.24
C THR A 133 -20.77 1.85 27.18
N MET A 134 -20.15 1.71 26.00
CA MET A 134 -18.89 0.98 25.86
C MET A 134 -17.68 1.82 26.29
N LEU A 135 -17.78 3.15 26.26
CA LEU A 135 -16.75 4.11 26.66
C LEU A 135 -17.26 4.99 27.82
N PRO A 136 -17.45 4.43 29.03
CA PRO A 136 -17.99 5.18 30.16
C PRO A 136 -17.07 6.33 30.57
N LEU A 137 -17.68 7.49 30.87
CA LEU A 137 -17.00 8.66 31.45
C LEU A 137 -16.86 8.53 32.98
N ASP A 138 -15.94 9.31 33.56
CA ASP A 138 -15.65 9.30 35.00
C ASP A 138 -16.90 9.53 35.91
N PRO A 139 -16.95 8.94 37.12
CA PRO A 139 -15.91 8.12 37.74
C PRO A 139 -15.87 6.68 37.18
N LYS A 140 -14.67 6.19 36.90
CA LYS A 140 -14.45 4.85 36.33
C LYS A 140 -14.95 3.75 37.30
N PRO A 141 -15.95 2.96 36.91
CA PRO A 141 -16.33 1.77 37.67
C PRO A 141 -15.22 0.71 37.61
N ASP A 142 -15.34 -0.36 38.39
CA ASP A 142 -14.59 -1.59 38.12
C ASP A 142 -14.87 -2.02 36.67
N MET A 143 -13.92 -1.76 35.78
CA MET A 143 -14.12 -1.93 34.34
C MET A 143 -14.30 -3.40 33.96
N TYR A 144 -13.71 -4.32 34.71
CA TYR A 144 -13.87 -5.75 34.46
C TYR A 144 -15.32 -6.17 34.77
N ARG A 145 -15.86 -5.77 35.92
CA ARG A 145 -17.28 -5.99 36.25
C ARG A 145 -18.19 -5.27 35.27
N TYR A 146 -17.87 -4.02 34.94
CA TYR A 146 -18.66 -3.19 34.03
C TYR A 146 -18.79 -3.83 32.65
N TYR A 147 -17.68 -4.22 32.02
CA TYR A 147 -17.70 -4.88 30.72
C TYR A 147 -18.32 -6.28 30.78
N SER A 148 -18.19 -7.00 31.91
CA SER A 148 -18.90 -8.27 32.11
C SER A 148 -20.42 -8.10 32.10
N CYS A 149 -20.93 -7.07 32.80
CA CYS A 149 -22.35 -6.73 32.79
C CYS A 149 -22.82 -6.22 31.42
N PHE A 150 -22.00 -5.41 30.74
CA PHE A 150 -22.30 -4.91 29.39
C PHE A 150 -22.46 -6.05 28.37
N LEU A 151 -21.48 -6.95 28.30
CA LEU A 151 -21.50 -8.08 27.39
C LEU A 151 -22.64 -9.06 27.71
N ALA A 152 -22.87 -9.35 28.99
CA ALA A 152 -24.00 -10.19 29.40
C ALA A 152 -25.34 -9.55 29.03
N ALA A 153 -25.50 -8.23 29.18
CA ALA A 153 -26.71 -7.52 28.79
C ALA A 153 -26.96 -7.61 27.28
N ILE A 154 -25.93 -7.46 26.44
CA ILE A 154 -26.03 -7.65 24.98
C ILE A 154 -26.54 -9.06 24.67
N LEU A 155 -25.89 -10.09 25.23
CA LEU A 155 -26.23 -11.49 24.99
C LEU A 155 -27.65 -11.83 25.45
N GLU A 156 -28.10 -11.31 26.59
CA GLU A 156 -29.45 -11.53 27.09
C GLU A 156 -30.52 -10.81 26.27
N VAL A 157 -30.24 -9.59 25.77
CA VAL A 157 -31.18 -8.86 24.88
C VAL A 157 -31.31 -9.57 23.54
N VAL A 158 -30.21 -10.06 22.97
CA VAL A 158 -30.23 -10.91 21.78
C VAL A 158 -31.08 -12.16 22.05
N ALA A 159 -30.83 -12.85 23.18
CA ALA A 159 -31.56 -14.06 23.53
C ALA A 159 -33.05 -13.80 23.70
N ALA A 160 -33.43 -12.70 24.35
CA ALA A 160 -34.82 -12.28 24.51
C ALA A 160 -35.48 -11.95 23.17
N PHE A 161 -34.75 -11.36 22.22
CA PHE A 161 -35.26 -11.10 20.88
C PHE A 161 -35.60 -12.41 20.15
N PHE A 162 -34.63 -13.32 20.01
CA PHE A 162 -34.82 -14.58 19.26
C PHE A 162 -35.72 -15.60 19.97
N SER A 163 -36.03 -15.40 21.26
CA SER A 163 -36.96 -16.24 21.99
C SER A 163 -38.44 -15.91 21.75
N ARG A 164 -38.76 -14.79 21.08
CA ARG A 164 -40.14 -14.38 20.77
C ARG A 164 -40.84 -15.44 19.92
N ASP A 165 -42.06 -15.80 20.30
CA ASP A 165 -42.83 -16.85 19.61
C ASP A 165 -43.10 -16.52 18.14
N GLU A 166 -43.31 -15.23 17.84
CA GLU A 166 -43.52 -14.70 16.48
C GLU A 166 -42.36 -15.02 15.52
N LEU A 167 -41.13 -15.11 16.03
CA LEU A 167 -39.95 -15.40 15.20
C LEU A 167 -39.78 -16.88 14.89
N LYS A 168 -40.31 -17.78 15.76
CA LYS A 168 -40.12 -19.24 15.62
C LYS A 168 -40.77 -19.81 14.36
N ALA A 169 -41.80 -19.15 13.84
CA ALA A 169 -42.50 -19.54 12.62
C ALA A 169 -41.81 -19.05 11.32
N LEU A 170 -40.85 -18.13 11.43
CA LEU A 170 -40.20 -17.49 10.28
C LEU A 170 -38.96 -18.27 9.81
N LYS A 171 -38.61 -18.11 8.53
CA LYS A 171 -37.36 -18.65 7.99
C LYS A 171 -36.16 -17.90 8.59
N SER A 172 -34.99 -18.54 8.61
CA SER A 172 -33.75 -17.96 9.17
C SER A 172 -33.43 -16.56 8.61
N GLY A 173 -33.54 -16.39 7.28
CA GLY A 173 -33.30 -15.09 6.63
C GLY A 173 -34.28 -13.99 7.07
N GLU A 174 -35.54 -14.34 7.33
CA GLU A 174 -36.57 -13.39 7.80
C GLU A 174 -36.33 -12.99 9.26
N GLN A 175 -35.94 -13.95 10.11
CA GLN A 175 -35.57 -13.69 11.50
C GLN A 175 -34.36 -12.74 11.57
N LEU A 176 -33.35 -12.97 10.74
CA LEU A 176 -32.17 -12.10 10.64
C LEU A 176 -32.52 -10.70 10.08
N ALA A 177 -33.40 -10.61 9.08
CA ALA A 177 -33.85 -9.33 8.56
C ALA A 177 -34.56 -8.48 9.64
N LEU A 178 -35.44 -9.10 10.43
CA LEU A 178 -36.09 -8.44 11.57
C LEU A 178 -35.08 -8.02 12.66
N TRP A 179 -34.10 -8.87 12.95
CA TRP A 179 -33.01 -8.52 13.86
C TRP A 179 -32.22 -7.31 13.35
N ASN A 180 -31.91 -7.26 12.05
CA ASN A 180 -31.15 -6.16 11.45
C ASN A 180 -31.95 -4.85 11.54
N SER A 181 -33.26 -4.88 11.28
CA SER A 181 -34.12 -3.70 11.47
C SER A 181 -34.22 -3.25 12.94
N TYR A 182 -34.13 -4.19 13.89
CA TYR A 182 -34.17 -3.89 15.33
C TYR A 182 -32.84 -3.33 15.87
N SER A 183 -31.72 -3.91 15.44
CA SER A 183 -30.38 -3.64 16.00
C SER A 183 -29.56 -2.62 15.23
N PHE A 184 -29.88 -2.36 13.95
CA PHE A 184 -29.09 -1.51 13.07
C PHE A 184 -29.99 -0.50 12.35
N LYS A 185 -30.11 0.72 12.91
CA LYS A 185 -30.86 1.81 12.30
C LYS A 185 -29.90 2.73 11.52
N THR A 186 -30.01 2.74 10.19
CA THR A 186 -29.18 3.59 9.30
C THR A 186 -29.73 5.00 9.11
N ASP A 187 -30.98 5.25 9.52
CA ASP A 187 -31.72 6.45 9.16
C ASP A 187 -32.07 7.25 10.42
N ASN A 188 -31.60 8.50 10.48
CA ASN A 188 -31.86 9.47 11.56
C ASN A 188 -33.35 9.86 11.71
N LYS A 189 -34.28 9.21 11.01
CA LYS A 189 -35.70 9.59 10.93
C LYS A 189 -36.59 8.98 12.03
N HIS A 190 -36.10 8.02 12.81
CA HIS A 190 -36.88 7.37 13.86
C HIS A 190 -36.18 7.45 15.23
N ASN A 191 -36.81 8.19 16.15
CA ASN A 191 -36.26 8.68 17.42
C ASN A 191 -36.06 7.63 18.54
N VAL A 192 -36.26 6.33 18.31
CA VAL A 192 -36.15 5.33 19.40
C VAL A 192 -35.15 4.25 19.01
N ASP A 193 -34.01 4.16 19.70
CA ASP A 193 -33.08 3.05 19.58
C ASP A 193 -33.47 1.95 20.58
N ASP A 194 -34.38 1.07 20.15
CA ASP A 194 -34.99 0.03 20.99
C ASP A 194 -33.98 -1.01 21.48
N PHE A 195 -32.99 -1.34 20.65
CA PHE A 195 -31.93 -2.29 21.02
C PHE A 195 -31.00 -1.70 22.06
N SER A 196 -30.42 -0.52 21.79
CA SER A 196 -29.50 0.11 22.73
C SER A 196 -30.17 0.43 24.06
N SER A 197 -31.41 0.91 24.03
CA SER A 197 -32.20 1.18 25.24
C SER A 197 -32.46 -0.09 26.06
N ALA A 198 -32.76 -1.22 25.40
CA ALA A 198 -32.94 -2.50 26.07
C ALA A 198 -31.64 -2.99 26.72
N VAL A 199 -30.50 -2.86 26.03
CA VAL A 199 -29.17 -3.21 26.57
C VAL A 199 -28.82 -2.35 27.77
N GLN A 200 -28.97 -1.02 27.67
CA GLN A 200 -28.70 -0.09 28.78
C GLN A 200 -29.57 -0.36 30.00
N LYS A 201 -30.88 -0.60 29.80
CA LYS A 201 -31.80 -0.97 30.87
C LYS A 201 -31.37 -2.28 31.55
N ARG A 202 -31.03 -3.30 30.76
CA ARG A 202 -30.63 -4.60 31.29
C ARG A 202 -29.29 -4.53 32.02
N MET A 203 -28.32 -3.80 31.46
CA MET A 203 -27.03 -3.56 32.08
C MET A 203 -27.17 -2.88 33.45
N LYS A 204 -28.03 -1.86 33.56
CA LYS A 204 -28.33 -1.20 34.84
C LYS A 204 -28.83 -2.20 35.89
N THR A 205 -29.78 -3.07 35.52
CA THR A 205 -30.26 -4.13 36.42
C THR A 205 -29.13 -5.06 36.88
N LEU A 206 -28.22 -5.45 35.98
CA LEU A 206 -27.08 -6.32 36.32
C LEU A 206 -26.05 -5.63 37.23
N LEU A 207 -25.87 -4.31 37.10
CA LEU A 207 -24.97 -3.53 37.95
C LEU A 207 -25.53 -3.35 39.37
N ASP A 208 -26.86 -3.17 39.49
CA ASP A 208 -27.56 -2.98 40.76
C ASP A 208 -27.67 -4.28 41.60
N GLU A 209 -27.47 -5.47 40.99
CA GLU A 209 -27.50 -6.75 41.71
C GLU A 209 -26.25 -6.94 42.61
N PRO A 210 -26.39 -7.08 43.95
CA PRO A 210 -25.26 -7.05 44.88
C PRO A 210 -24.49 -8.36 45.03
N THR A 211 -24.94 -9.49 44.47
CA THR A 211 -24.45 -10.83 44.92
C THR A 211 -24.41 -11.95 43.88
N LYS A 212 -24.18 -11.69 42.58
CA LYS A 212 -23.93 -12.77 41.62
C LYS A 212 -22.60 -12.62 40.89
N SER A 213 -21.96 -13.76 40.73
CA SER A 213 -20.56 -13.98 40.39
C SER A 213 -20.21 -13.58 38.94
N ILE A 214 -18.91 -13.65 38.64
CA ILE A 214 -18.27 -13.63 37.30
C ILE A 214 -18.93 -14.59 36.25
N LYS A 215 -19.95 -15.38 36.62
CA LYS A 215 -20.66 -16.34 35.75
C LYS A 215 -21.76 -15.74 34.85
N TYR A 216 -21.97 -14.41 34.87
CA TYR A 216 -23.00 -13.77 34.04
C TYR A 216 -22.82 -14.08 32.55
N ILE A 217 -21.59 -13.97 32.05
CA ILE A 217 -21.28 -14.12 30.62
C ILE A 217 -21.54 -15.54 30.15
N SER A 218 -21.09 -16.56 30.90
CA SER A 218 -21.30 -17.96 30.54
C SER A 218 -22.79 -18.33 30.47
N LYS A 219 -23.60 -17.88 31.44
CA LYS A 219 -25.05 -18.12 31.42
C LYS A 219 -25.74 -17.38 30.27
N ALA A 220 -25.38 -16.11 30.05
CA ALA A 220 -25.93 -15.30 28.98
C ALA A 220 -25.56 -15.85 27.60
N ALA A 221 -24.33 -16.33 27.43
CA ALA A 221 -23.85 -16.97 26.21
C ALA A 221 -24.58 -18.29 25.93
N ALA A 222 -24.81 -19.13 26.97
CA ALA A 222 -25.61 -20.35 26.84
C ALA A 222 -27.04 -20.04 26.38
N HIS A 223 -27.69 -19.07 27.04
CA HIS A 223 -29.04 -18.66 26.68
C HIS A 223 -29.11 -18.07 25.26
N MET A 224 -28.15 -17.24 24.86
CA MET A 224 -28.02 -16.71 23.50
C MET A 224 -27.88 -17.86 22.49
N ASN A 225 -26.98 -18.80 22.74
CA ASN A 225 -26.74 -19.96 21.88
C ASN A 225 -28.00 -20.83 21.73
N GLU A 226 -28.76 -21.02 22.82
CA GLU A 226 -30.02 -21.78 22.83
C GLU A 226 -31.18 -21.05 22.14
N SER A 227 -31.18 -19.71 22.14
CA SER A 227 -32.24 -18.90 21.53
C SER A 227 -32.14 -18.88 20.00
N ILE A 228 -30.92 -18.84 19.44
CA ILE A 228 -30.67 -18.83 17.99
C ILE A 228 -30.64 -20.28 17.48
N LYS A 229 -31.83 -20.91 17.42
CA LYS A 229 -31.98 -22.34 17.10
C LYS A 229 -31.83 -22.68 15.61
N PHE A 230 -32.04 -21.70 14.73
CA PHE A 230 -31.96 -21.90 13.27
C PHE A 230 -30.52 -21.98 12.74
N ILE A 231 -29.52 -21.69 13.58
CA ILE A 231 -28.10 -21.95 13.32
C ILE A 231 -27.67 -23.11 14.22
N GLU A 232 -26.97 -24.08 13.64
CA GLU A 232 -26.53 -25.28 14.37
C GLU A 232 -25.67 -24.93 15.59
N SER A 233 -25.81 -25.71 16.67
CA SER A 233 -25.00 -25.54 17.88
C SER A 233 -23.51 -25.74 17.58
N GLY A 234 -22.64 -24.92 18.15
CA GLY A 234 -21.20 -24.93 17.88
C GLY A 234 -20.76 -24.15 16.64
N GLN A 235 -21.68 -23.75 15.75
CA GLN A 235 -21.38 -22.81 14.67
C GLN A 235 -21.44 -21.36 15.16
N LEU A 236 -20.82 -20.44 14.40
CA LEU A 236 -20.92 -18.99 14.68
C LEU A 236 -22.37 -18.52 14.53
N LYS A 237 -22.97 -18.06 15.64
CA LYS A 237 -24.33 -17.54 15.73
C LYS A 237 -24.36 -16.03 15.88
N LEU A 238 -23.50 -15.49 16.74
CA LEU A 238 -23.39 -14.06 17.02
C LEU A 238 -21.99 -13.53 16.74
N LEU A 239 -21.92 -12.45 15.95
CA LEU A 239 -20.74 -11.63 15.77
C LEU A 239 -20.94 -10.27 16.47
N LEU A 240 -20.07 -9.94 17.42
CA LEU A 240 -19.96 -8.58 17.95
C LEU A 240 -18.99 -7.78 17.07
N ALA A 241 -19.51 -6.90 16.24
CA ALA A 241 -18.75 -6.05 15.34
C ALA A 241 -18.54 -4.66 15.97
N VAL A 242 -17.31 -4.33 16.33
CA VAL A 242 -16.94 -3.02 16.91
C VAL A 242 -16.13 -2.24 15.88
N ASP A 243 -16.73 -1.18 15.33
CA ASP A 243 -16.08 -0.30 14.35
C ASP A 243 -15.52 0.96 15.03
N GLU A 244 -14.51 1.57 14.40
CA GLU A 244 -13.67 2.64 14.98
C GLU A 244 -13.11 2.25 16.37
N ALA A 245 -12.68 0.98 16.48
CA ALA A 245 -12.30 0.34 17.73
C ALA A 245 -11.10 0.98 18.46
N LYS A 246 -10.29 1.82 17.79
CA LYS A 246 -9.14 2.52 18.41
C LYS A 246 -9.48 3.29 19.68
N ALA A 247 -10.73 3.76 19.81
CA ALA A 247 -11.19 4.46 20.99
C ALA A 247 -11.00 3.65 22.29
N LEU A 248 -11.01 2.31 22.21
CA LEU A 248 -10.80 1.42 23.35
C LEU A 248 -9.33 1.33 23.81
N ALA A 249 -8.36 1.57 22.93
CA ALA A 249 -6.96 1.52 23.34
C ALA A 249 -6.47 2.82 23.95
N HIS A 250 -7.08 3.95 23.59
CA HIS A 250 -6.70 5.27 24.12
C HIS A 250 -7.16 5.51 25.56
N LEU A 251 -8.12 4.72 26.06
CA LEU A 251 -8.60 4.81 27.44
C LEU A 251 -7.92 3.77 28.31
N GLU A 252 -7.35 4.22 29.43
CA GLU A 252 -6.68 3.35 30.40
C GLU A 252 -7.52 3.17 31.67
N ASP A 253 -7.60 1.94 32.15
CA ASP A 253 -8.02 1.65 33.53
C ASP A 253 -6.83 1.90 34.46
N LYS A 254 -6.87 3.01 35.21
CA LYS A 254 -5.79 3.41 36.12
C LYS A 254 -5.53 2.40 37.24
N SER A 255 -6.52 1.58 37.61
CA SER A 255 -6.37 0.60 38.68
C SER A 255 -5.61 -0.64 38.20
N LEU A 256 -5.80 -1.02 36.94
CA LEU A 256 -5.16 -2.18 36.32
C LEU A 256 -3.91 -1.83 35.50
N GLY A 257 -3.71 -0.56 35.16
CA GLY A 257 -2.59 -0.10 34.32
C GLY A 257 -2.65 -0.65 32.89
N ILE A 258 -3.85 -0.92 32.38
CA ILE A 258 -4.09 -1.51 31.05
C ILE A 258 -5.20 -0.75 30.32
N SER A 259 -5.23 -0.87 29.00
CA SER A 259 -6.26 -0.26 28.16
C SER A 259 -7.65 -0.88 28.36
N TYR A 260 -8.70 -0.13 28.03
CA TYR A 260 -10.08 -0.64 28.04
C TYR A 260 -10.24 -1.80 27.05
N PHE A 261 -9.52 -1.77 25.94
CA PHE A 261 -9.46 -2.89 25.00
C PHE A 261 -8.95 -4.18 25.68
N GLU A 262 -7.87 -4.11 26.44
CA GLU A 262 -7.30 -5.27 27.14
C GLU A 262 -8.24 -5.79 28.22
N VAL A 263 -8.91 -4.90 28.97
CA VAL A 263 -9.97 -5.31 29.92
C VAL A 263 -11.09 -6.04 29.18
N PHE A 264 -11.55 -5.48 28.05
CA PHE A 264 -12.61 -6.07 27.26
C PHE A 264 -12.21 -7.44 26.69
N CYS A 265 -10.96 -7.63 26.25
CA CYS A 265 -10.43 -8.92 25.83
C CYS A 265 -10.48 -9.96 26.96
N ARG A 266 -10.12 -9.57 28.20
CA ARG A 266 -10.22 -10.47 29.38
C ARG A 266 -11.67 -10.86 29.69
N VAL A 267 -12.64 -10.01 29.34
CA VAL A 267 -14.07 -10.31 29.48
C VAL A 267 -14.54 -11.22 28.36
N LEU A 268 -14.13 -10.98 27.12
CA LEU A 268 -14.42 -11.84 25.96
C LEU A 268 -13.89 -13.26 26.17
N SER A 269 -12.73 -13.43 26.82
CA SER A 269 -12.17 -14.76 27.11
C SER A 269 -13.01 -15.59 28.09
N GLN A 270 -13.95 -14.98 28.82
CA GLN A 270 -14.88 -15.70 29.70
C GLN A 270 -16.05 -16.36 28.94
N ILE A 271 -16.18 -16.12 27.63
CA ILE A 271 -17.19 -16.79 26.82
C ILE A 271 -16.76 -18.25 26.60
N PRO A 272 -17.54 -19.24 27.04
CA PRO A 272 -17.15 -20.63 26.87
C PRO A 272 -17.09 -21.01 25.40
N SER A 273 -16.20 -21.95 25.06
CA SER A 273 -16.09 -22.50 23.71
C SER A 273 -17.42 -23.10 23.25
N LEU A 274 -17.62 -23.18 21.92
CA LEU A 274 -18.80 -23.76 21.27
C LEU A 274 -20.14 -23.03 21.50
N HIS A 275 -20.13 -21.85 22.11
CA HIS A 275 -21.32 -21.01 22.30
C HIS A 275 -21.62 -20.08 21.11
N GLY A 276 -20.97 -20.32 19.97
CA GLY A 276 -21.27 -19.64 18.71
C GLY A 276 -21.06 -18.14 18.73
N PHE A 277 -20.08 -17.64 19.49
CA PHE A 277 -19.77 -16.22 19.60
C PHE A 277 -18.40 -15.92 18.99
N PHE A 278 -18.29 -14.76 18.35
CA PHE A 278 -16.99 -14.17 18.00
C PHE A 278 -17.09 -12.64 17.99
N ALA A 279 -15.96 -11.95 18.14
CA ALA A 279 -15.86 -10.50 18.00
C ALA A 279 -14.97 -10.11 16.81
N ALA A 280 -15.34 -9.03 16.11
CA ALA A 280 -14.54 -8.43 15.05
C ALA A 280 -14.34 -6.95 15.35
N PHE A 281 -13.09 -6.54 15.52
CA PHE A 281 -12.72 -5.14 15.71
C PHE A 281 -12.28 -4.55 14.38
N ALA A 282 -13.00 -3.56 13.87
CA ALA A 282 -12.63 -2.82 12.68
C ALA A 282 -12.04 -1.46 13.07
N ASP A 283 -10.84 -1.21 12.58
CA ASP A 283 -10.24 0.11 12.52
C ASP A 283 -9.12 0.04 11.48
N THR A 284 -8.87 1.16 10.83
CA THR A 284 -7.71 1.27 9.95
C THR A 284 -6.41 1.26 10.79
N LYS A 285 -6.44 1.76 12.03
CA LYS A 285 -5.26 1.93 12.91
C LYS A 285 -4.87 0.73 13.78
N LEU A 286 -5.60 -0.40 13.72
CA LEU A 286 -5.39 -1.56 14.61
C LEU A 286 -4.02 -2.24 14.47
N GLN A 287 -3.31 -2.05 13.36
CA GLN A 287 -1.97 -2.62 13.14
C GLN A 287 -0.84 -1.81 13.79
N ALA A 288 -1.00 -0.50 13.94
CA ALA A 288 0.05 0.38 14.47
C ALA A 288 0.07 0.42 16.01
N ASP A 289 -1.02 -0.02 16.64
CA ASP A 289 -1.17 0.00 18.08
C ASP A 289 -0.86 -1.40 18.65
N ALA A 290 0.30 -1.50 19.30
CA ALA A 290 0.79 -2.70 19.97
C ALA A 290 -0.21 -3.28 20.99
N SER A 291 -1.21 -2.52 21.43
CA SER A 291 -2.26 -2.99 22.35
C SER A 291 -3.27 -3.94 21.69
N PHE A 292 -3.51 -3.86 20.38
CA PHE A 292 -4.54 -4.67 19.73
C PHE A 292 -4.04 -6.01 19.18
N SER A 293 -2.77 -6.09 18.81
CA SER A 293 -2.17 -7.27 18.19
C SER A 293 -0.63 -7.23 18.29
N PRO A 294 -0.07 -7.25 19.51
CA PRO A 294 1.38 -7.23 19.66
C PRO A 294 2.01 -8.45 18.97
N SER A 295 3.24 -8.29 18.49
CA SER A 295 4.06 -9.43 18.12
C SER A 295 4.24 -10.35 19.32
N LEU A 296 4.37 -11.66 19.10
CA LEU A 296 4.43 -12.65 20.18
C LEU A 296 5.53 -12.29 21.20
N ASP A 297 6.71 -11.90 20.75
CA ASP A 297 7.82 -11.46 21.60
C ASP A 297 7.56 -10.18 22.42
N ARG A 298 6.62 -9.33 21.99
CA ARG A 298 6.23 -8.09 22.66
C ARG A 298 4.95 -8.20 23.46
N ASP A 299 4.23 -9.33 23.40
CA ASP A 299 3.01 -9.50 24.20
C ASP A 299 3.38 -9.55 25.69
N PRO A 300 2.85 -8.64 26.54
CA PRO A 300 3.13 -8.63 27.97
C PRO A 300 2.80 -9.94 28.69
N SER A 301 1.92 -10.77 28.13
CA SER A 301 1.58 -12.11 28.65
C SER A 301 2.63 -13.18 28.36
N LEU A 302 3.53 -12.96 27.40
CA LEU A 302 4.61 -13.87 27.00
C LEU A 302 5.91 -13.71 27.83
N ARG A 303 5.87 -12.90 28.91
CA ARG A 303 6.99 -12.72 29.85
C ARG A 303 7.38 -14.00 30.62
N LEU A 304 6.66 -15.10 30.43
CA LEU A 304 7.02 -16.44 30.88
C LEU A 304 7.16 -17.36 29.65
N PRO A 305 8.33 -18.02 29.44
CA PRO A 305 8.50 -18.99 28.36
C PRO A 305 7.42 -20.09 28.46
N ASP A 306 6.77 -20.42 27.34
CA ASP A 306 5.76 -21.49 27.17
C ASP A 306 4.30 -21.21 27.60
N PHE A 307 3.92 -19.98 27.99
CA PHE A 307 2.56 -19.65 28.45
C PHE A 307 1.77 -18.63 27.60
N GLY A 308 2.23 -18.28 26.40
CA GLY A 308 1.54 -17.32 25.54
C GLY A 308 0.28 -17.87 24.89
N HIS A 309 -0.81 -17.10 24.92
CA HIS A 309 -2.01 -17.40 24.17
C HIS A 309 -1.90 -16.89 22.72
N GLU A 310 -2.35 -17.69 21.75
CA GLU A 310 -2.42 -17.30 20.34
C GLU A 310 -3.52 -16.26 20.08
N LEU A 311 -3.33 -15.42 19.05
CA LEU A 311 -4.34 -14.50 18.53
C LEU A 311 -4.84 -14.98 17.16
N PHE A 312 -6.15 -14.96 16.90
CA PHE A 312 -6.68 -15.28 15.58
C PHE A 312 -6.22 -14.27 14.54
N PRO A 313 -5.82 -14.73 13.33
CA PRO A 313 -5.23 -13.86 12.33
C PRO A 313 -6.23 -12.77 11.87
N PRO A 314 -5.73 -11.57 11.52
CA PRO A 314 -6.55 -10.48 11.03
C PRO A 314 -7.25 -10.81 9.70
N LEU A 315 -8.46 -10.29 9.53
CA LEU A 315 -9.21 -10.28 8.27
C LEU A 315 -8.78 -9.06 7.43
N TYR A 316 -7.91 -9.29 6.45
CA TYR A 316 -7.50 -8.25 5.49
C TYR A 316 -7.81 -8.58 4.03
N LYS A 317 -8.38 -9.77 3.76
CA LYS A 317 -8.75 -10.24 2.42
C LYS A 317 -10.12 -9.69 2.01
N ILE A 318 -10.19 -8.37 1.81
CA ILE A 318 -11.39 -7.65 1.39
C ILE A 318 -11.20 -7.23 -0.08
N ALA A 319 -11.54 -8.14 -0.99
CA ALA A 319 -11.30 -7.99 -2.43
C ALA A 319 -12.37 -7.11 -3.09
N THR A 320 -12.39 -5.80 -2.80
CA THR A 320 -13.42 -4.87 -3.30
C THR A 320 -12.95 -3.94 -4.42
N LEU A 321 -11.70 -4.07 -4.86
CA LEU A 321 -11.17 -3.27 -5.97
C LEU A 321 -11.96 -3.53 -7.25
N ASP A 322 -12.25 -2.46 -7.98
CA ASP A 322 -12.94 -2.45 -9.26
C ASP A 322 -14.37 -3.03 -9.25
N LEU A 323 -14.99 -3.25 -8.08
CA LEU A 323 -16.39 -3.72 -8.02
C LEU A 323 -17.38 -2.78 -8.73
N MET A 324 -17.03 -1.49 -8.81
CA MET A 324 -17.83 -0.47 -9.47
C MET A 324 -17.41 -0.22 -10.91
N ALA A 325 -16.36 -0.89 -11.42
CA ALA A 325 -15.84 -0.68 -12.75
C ALA A 325 -16.94 -0.86 -13.81
N ARG A 326 -17.03 0.12 -14.70
CA ARG A 326 -18.00 0.13 -15.79
C ARG A 326 -17.58 -0.82 -16.93
N PRO A 327 -18.51 -1.20 -17.83
CA PRO A 327 -18.19 -2.00 -19.00
C PRO A 327 -17.04 -1.41 -19.84
N VAL A 328 -16.40 -2.29 -20.60
CA VAL A 328 -15.33 -1.95 -21.55
C VAL A 328 -15.76 -0.77 -22.44
N PRO A 329 -14.95 0.30 -22.53
CA PRO A 329 -15.27 1.46 -23.37
C PRO A 329 -15.25 1.06 -24.85
N LYS A 330 -16.23 1.55 -25.61
CA LYS A 330 -16.32 1.28 -27.06
C LYS A 330 -15.63 2.33 -27.90
N SER A 331 -15.48 3.55 -27.40
CA SER A 331 -14.91 4.68 -28.13
C SER A 331 -13.90 5.44 -27.27
N TRP A 332 -13.10 6.30 -27.89
CA TRP A 332 -12.17 7.16 -27.15
C TRP A 332 -12.90 8.10 -26.18
N LYS A 333 -14.09 8.58 -26.57
CA LYS A 333 -14.95 9.40 -25.71
C LYS A 333 -15.41 8.62 -24.47
N GLU A 334 -15.91 7.41 -24.65
CA GLU A 334 -16.25 6.56 -23.49
C GLU A 334 -15.03 6.24 -22.61
N LEU A 335 -13.86 6.10 -23.23
CA LEU A 335 -12.59 5.92 -22.52
C LEU A 335 -12.22 7.16 -21.69
N MET A 336 -12.46 8.37 -22.16
CA MET A 336 -12.14 9.58 -21.38
C MET A 336 -13.22 9.98 -20.37
N SER A 337 -14.38 9.30 -20.37
CA SER A 337 -15.51 9.60 -19.50
C SER A 337 -15.14 9.57 -18.00
N PRO A 338 -15.42 10.66 -17.25
CA PRO A 338 -15.20 10.68 -15.81
C PRO A 338 -15.97 9.59 -15.03
N LEU A 339 -17.22 9.32 -15.41
CA LEU A 339 -18.03 8.28 -14.77
C LEU A 339 -17.35 6.91 -14.80
N ARG A 340 -16.61 6.61 -15.88
CA ARG A 340 -15.85 5.38 -16.03
C ARG A 340 -14.55 5.45 -15.22
N LEU A 341 -13.78 6.53 -15.38
CA LEU A 341 -12.47 6.65 -14.74
C LEU A 341 -12.54 6.65 -13.21
N PHE A 342 -13.54 7.31 -12.61
CA PHE A 342 -13.78 7.29 -11.16
C PHE A 342 -14.36 5.96 -10.64
N SER A 343 -14.79 5.07 -11.54
CA SER A 343 -15.32 3.75 -11.17
C SER A 343 -14.24 2.69 -10.89
N TYR A 344 -12.99 2.94 -11.34
CA TYR A 344 -11.84 2.09 -11.05
C TYR A 344 -11.28 2.35 -9.64
N GLY A 345 -10.86 1.28 -8.98
CA GLY A 345 -10.30 1.28 -7.62
C GLY A 345 -11.32 0.92 -6.54
N THR A 346 -11.20 1.52 -5.36
CA THR A 346 -12.12 1.23 -4.25
C THR A 346 -13.57 1.65 -4.58
N PRO A 347 -14.58 0.90 -4.11
CA PRO A 347 -15.98 1.09 -4.54
C PRO A 347 -16.55 2.44 -4.10
N PHE A 348 -15.97 3.07 -3.07
CA PHE A 348 -16.40 4.37 -2.57
C PHE A 348 -16.40 5.44 -3.66
N TYR A 349 -15.33 5.56 -4.46
CA TYR A 349 -15.19 6.67 -5.39
C TYR A 349 -16.19 6.62 -6.55
N GLY A 350 -16.47 5.43 -7.07
CA GLY A 350 -17.49 5.26 -8.11
C GLY A 350 -18.87 5.69 -7.61
N LEU A 351 -19.30 5.15 -6.46
CA LEU A 351 -20.60 5.46 -5.86
C LEU A 351 -20.71 6.93 -5.45
N PHE A 352 -19.65 7.48 -4.85
CA PHE A 352 -19.63 8.88 -4.43
C PHE A 352 -19.67 9.81 -5.64
N PHE A 353 -18.88 9.54 -6.68
CA PHE A 353 -18.84 10.37 -7.87
C PHE A 353 -20.19 10.39 -8.59
N GLU A 354 -20.88 9.25 -8.70
CA GLU A 354 -22.23 9.19 -9.27
C GLU A 354 -23.22 10.06 -8.50
N GLY A 355 -23.31 9.90 -7.17
CA GLY A 355 -24.20 10.74 -6.37
C GLY A 355 -23.80 12.21 -6.36
N ALA A 356 -22.49 12.52 -6.43
CA ALA A 356 -22.01 13.89 -6.53
C ALA A 356 -22.32 14.51 -7.90
N LEU A 357 -22.29 13.72 -8.97
CA LEU A 357 -22.66 14.19 -10.30
C LEU A 357 -24.14 14.59 -10.36
N GLU A 358 -25.01 13.85 -9.66
CA GLU A 358 -26.44 14.18 -9.54
C GLU A 358 -26.69 15.41 -8.66
N ALA A 359 -26.06 15.46 -7.48
CA ALA A 359 -26.31 16.51 -6.50
C ALA A 359 -25.58 17.83 -6.81
N MET A 360 -24.39 17.76 -7.41
CA MET A 360 -23.50 18.90 -7.63
C MET A 360 -22.58 18.70 -8.87
N PRO A 361 -23.15 18.67 -10.10
CA PRO A 361 -22.42 18.28 -11.32
C PRO A 361 -21.13 19.07 -11.56
N GLY A 362 -21.14 20.39 -11.34
CA GLY A 362 -19.99 21.26 -11.60
C GLY A 362 -18.82 21.08 -10.65
N ALA A 363 -19.04 20.48 -9.47
CA ALA A 363 -18.02 20.29 -8.44
C ALA A 363 -17.70 18.81 -8.18
N ALA A 364 -18.37 17.86 -8.85
CA ALA A 364 -18.25 16.42 -8.60
C ALA A 364 -16.81 15.91 -8.71
N ILE A 365 -16.10 16.30 -9.77
CA ILE A 365 -14.68 15.92 -10.00
C ILE A 365 -13.80 16.48 -8.87
N GLN A 366 -13.92 17.78 -8.60
CA GLN A 366 -13.10 18.47 -7.61
C GLN A 366 -13.30 17.89 -6.21
N ASN A 367 -14.56 17.69 -5.79
CA ASN A 367 -14.85 17.15 -4.46
C ASN A 367 -14.38 15.70 -4.32
N THR A 368 -14.53 14.88 -5.36
CA THR A 368 -14.06 13.48 -5.34
C THR A 368 -12.54 13.42 -5.20
N LEU A 369 -11.80 14.26 -5.94
CA LEU A 369 -10.34 14.33 -5.85
C LEU A 369 -9.85 14.94 -4.53
N LEU A 370 -10.57 15.93 -3.98
CA LEU A 370 -10.25 16.52 -2.67
C LEU A 370 -10.39 15.48 -1.55
N ILE A 371 -11.43 14.63 -1.63
CA ILE A 371 -11.57 13.49 -0.71
C ILE A 371 -10.42 12.52 -0.86
N ALA A 372 -10.05 12.16 -2.10
CA ALA A 372 -8.92 11.27 -2.37
C ALA A 372 -7.59 11.82 -1.86
N GLN A 373 -7.31 13.10 -2.10
CA GLN A 373 -6.12 13.79 -1.60
C GLN A 373 -6.09 13.84 -0.06
N GLY A 374 -7.19 14.23 0.57
CA GLY A 374 -7.28 14.29 2.04
C GLY A 374 -7.10 12.91 2.69
N LYS A 375 -7.49 11.83 1.99
CA LYS A 375 -7.25 10.44 2.43
C LYS A 375 -5.83 9.97 2.19
N LEU A 376 -5.19 10.34 1.08
CA LEU A 376 -3.78 10.02 0.85
C LEU A 376 -2.85 10.76 1.80
N LEU A 377 -3.16 12.03 2.13
CA LEU A 377 -2.29 12.86 2.96
C LEU A 377 -2.65 12.83 4.44
N CYS A 378 -3.80 12.29 4.83
CA CYS A 378 -4.30 12.30 6.21
C CYS A 378 -4.28 13.70 6.87
N LYS A 379 -4.41 14.78 6.08
CA LYS A 379 -4.47 16.18 6.53
C LYS A 379 -5.69 16.88 5.90
N PRO A 380 -6.37 17.81 6.62
CA PRO A 380 -7.50 18.54 6.05
C PRO A 380 -7.01 19.65 5.11
N THR A 381 -5.81 20.15 5.38
CA THR A 381 -5.12 21.18 4.62
C THR A 381 -3.99 20.56 3.81
N VAL A 382 -3.73 21.15 2.67
CA VAL A 382 -2.60 20.78 1.81
C VAL A 382 -1.31 21.13 2.55
N PRO A 383 -0.44 20.16 2.90
CA PRO A 383 0.81 20.44 3.58
C PRO A 383 1.78 21.18 2.65
N SER A 384 2.66 22.00 3.24
CA SER A 384 3.80 22.54 2.50
C SER A 384 4.84 21.44 2.21
N PRO A 385 5.73 21.61 1.21
CA PRO A 385 6.75 20.61 0.90
C PRO A 385 7.62 20.20 2.10
N GLN A 386 7.94 21.15 2.98
CA GLN A 386 8.78 20.93 4.16
C GLN A 386 8.03 20.23 5.32
N GLU A 387 6.70 20.17 5.25
CA GLU A 387 5.83 19.52 6.25
C GLU A 387 5.38 18.11 5.86
N LEU A 388 5.85 17.61 4.70
CA LEU A 388 5.54 16.27 4.23
C LEU A 388 6.25 15.23 5.09
N SER A 389 5.48 14.36 5.73
CA SER A 389 6.04 13.18 6.40
C SER A 389 6.49 12.13 5.39
N GLU A 390 7.37 11.22 5.81
CA GLU A 390 7.78 10.07 4.99
C GLU A 390 6.58 9.24 4.53
N SER A 391 5.61 8.99 5.42
CA SER A 391 4.37 8.28 5.10
C SER A 391 3.52 8.99 4.02
N GLN A 392 3.40 10.32 4.07
CA GLN A 392 2.72 11.08 3.02
C GLN A 392 3.44 10.99 1.68
N ILE A 393 4.77 11.05 1.68
CA ILE A 393 5.58 10.93 0.48
C ILE A 393 5.41 9.54 -0.16
N PHE A 394 5.52 8.47 0.62
CA PHE A 394 5.33 7.11 0.11
C PHE A 394 3.88 6.82 -0.28
N ALA A 395 2.91 7.56 0.23
CA ALA A 395 1.54 7.52 -0.28
C ALA A 395 1.41 8.12 -1.69
N LEU A 396 2.04 9.28 -1.91
CA LEU A 396 2.07 9.94 -3.23
C LEU A 396 2.85 9.11 -4.26
N LEU A 397 4.04 8.62 -3.89
CA LEU A 397 4.90 7.83 -4.78
C LEU A 397 4.36 6.41 -5.00
N GLY A 398 3.79 5.79 -3.97
CA GLY A 398 3.16 4.49 -4.08
C GLY A 398 1.97 4.50 -5.03
N SER A 399 1.11 5.52 -4.95
CA SER A 399 -0.08 5.65 -5.82
C SER A 399 0.22 6.07 -7.26
N THR A 400 1.44 6.53 -7.57
CA THR A 400 1.82 7.03 -8.89
C THR A 400 2.87 6.18 -9.59
N ILE A 401 4.01 5.89 -8.95
CA ILE A 401 5.14 5.15 -9.54
C ILE A 401 5.32 3.76 -8.94
N HIS A 402 4.38 3.30 -8.11
CA HIS A 402 4.45 2.02 -7.39
C HIS A 402 5.71 1.87 -6.51
N ALA A 403 6.18 2.97 -5.91
CA ALA A 403 7.28 2.92 -4.96
C ALA A 403 6.86 2.12 -3.70
N ARG A 404 7.66 1.13 -3.32
CA ARG A 404 7.41 0.27 -2.16
C ARG A 404 8.53 0.41 -1.14
N HIS A 405 8.12 0.56 0.12
CA HIS A 405 9.02 0.65 1.26
C HIS A 405 9.03 -0.67 2.03
N THR A 406 10.18 -1.13 2.52
CA THR A 406 10.31 -2.42 3.22
C THR A 406 10.07 -2.35 4.73
N SER A 407 10.06 -1.16 5.33
CA SER A 407 9.77 -1.00 6.77
C SER A 407 8.35 -1.41 7.13
N SER A 408 8.21 -2.35 8.07
CA SER A 408 6.92 -2.82 8.59
C SER A 408 6.13 -1.70 9.26
N ASP A 409 6.81 -0.85 10.05
CA ASP A 409 6.18 0.26 10.77
C ASP A 409 5.57 1.28 9.80
N LEU A 410 6.33 1.65 8.76
CA LEU A 410 5.82 2.55 7.72
C LEU A 410 4.66 1.91 6.95
N ASN A 411 4.75 0.63 6.60
CA ASN A 411 3.66 -0.07 5.92
C ASN A 411 2.37 -0.10 6.76
N SER A 412 2.50 -0.31 8.07
CA SER A 412 1.38 -0.23 9.02
C SER A 412 0.77 1.17 9.05
N GLU A 413 1.59 2.22 9.08
CA GLU A 413 1.12 3.61 9.01
C GLU A 413 0.42 3.92 7.67
N LEU A 414 0.99 3.46 6.55
CA LEU A 414 0.43 3.66 5.21
C LEU A 414 -0.96 3.01 5.06
N VAL A 415 -1.13 1.79 5.59
CA VAL A 415 -2.45 1.12 5.63
C VAL A 415 -3.42 1.93 6.50
N SER A 416 -2.95 2.34 7.67
CA SER A 416 -3.75 2.99 8.72
C SER A 416 -4.24 4.38 8.35
N ASN A 417 -3.41 5.17 7.68
CA ASN A 417 -3.62 6.61 7.52
C ASN A 417 -3.62 7.07 6.07
N HIS A 418 -3.03 6.32 5.13
CA HIS A 418 -2.71 6.81 3.79
C HIS A 418 -3.29 5.97 2.64
N ALA A 419 -4.31 5.16 2.91
CA ALA A 419 -5.05 4.38 1.92
C ALA A 419 -4.27 3.24 1.22
N ALA A 420 -3.11 2.84 1.74
CA ALA A 420 -2.43 1.64 1.25
C ALA A 420 -3.24 0.38 1.56
N HIS A 421 -3.21 -0.59 0.65
CA HIS A 421 -3.83 -1.88 0.85
C HIS A 421 -2.87 -2.81 1.58
N CYS A 422 -3.33 -3.44 2.65
CA CYS A 422 -2.58 -4.50 3.31
C CYS A 422 -2.65 -5.77 2.45
N VAL A 423 -1.48 -6.28 2.04
CA VAL A 423 -1.40 -7.49 1.21
C VAL A 423 -0.87 -8.69 1.97
N TYR A 424 -0.15 -8.46 3.06
CA TYR A 424 0.40 -9.52 3.87
C TYR A 424 0.66 -9.05 5.30
N ILE A 425 0.44 -9.98 6.23
CA ILE A 425 0.77 -9.86 7.65
C ILE A 425 1.41 -11.18 8.04
N SER A 426 2.62 -11.16 8.59
CA SER A 426 3.28 -12.38 9.06
C SER A 426 2.48 -13.05 10.20
N PRO A 427 2.59 -14.37 10.38
CA PRO A 427 1.99 -15.05 11.53
C PRO A 427 2.40 -14.45 12.89
N SER A 428 3.66 -14.00 13.00
CA SER A 428 4.23 -13.29 14.15
C SER A 428 3.78 -11.83 14.29
N ARG A 429 3.12 -11.26 13.26
CA ARG A 429 2.60 -9.88 13.19
C ARG A 429 3.63 -8.76 13.28
N ASP A 430 4.90 -9.10 13.14
CA ASP A 430 6.04 -8.17 13.08
C ASP A 430 6.29 -7.62 11.68
N ILE A 431 5.78 -8.28 10.63
CA ILE A 431 5.93 -7.87 9.24
C ILE A 431 4.55 -7.56 8.66
N VAL A 432 4.35 -6.30 8.31
CA VAL A 432 3.22 -5.81 7.52
C VAL A 432 3.75 -5.39 6.15
N VAL A 433 3.12 -5.88 5.09
CA VAL A 433 3.40 -5.44 3.72
C VAL A 433 2.16 -4.74 3.20
N SER A 434 2.36 -3.52 2.72
CA SER A 434 1.34 -2.71 2.08
C SER A 434 1.72 -2.41 0.63
N GLN A 435 0.71 -2.12 -0.19
CA GLN A 435 0.92 -1.62 -1.54
C GLN A 435 -0.22 -0.69 -1.96
N TYR A 436 0.04 0.10 -2.99
CA TYR A 436 -0.99 0.85 -3.68
C TYR A 436 -1.38 0.11 -4.96
N PRO A 437 -2.54 -0.57 -5.00
CA PRO A 437 -3.05 -1.15 -6.23
C PRO A 437 -3.40 -0.04 -7.24
N PRO A 438 -3.52 -0.38 -8.54
CA PRO A 438 -3.87 0.59 -9.57
C PRO A 438 -5.22 1.25 -9.26
N GLN A 439 -5.19 2.53 -8.89
CA GLN A 439 -6.38 3.28 -8.50
C GLN A 439 -6.30 4.66 -9.13
N PHE A 440 -7.03 4.83 -10.23
CA PHE A 440 -7.02 6.04 -11.05
C PHE A 440 -7.27 7.31 -10.22
N VAL A 441 -8.21 7.26 -9.28
CA VAL A 441 -8.61 8.40 -8.46
C VAL A 441 -7.49 8.88 -7.53
N TYR A 442 -6.82 7.93 -6.85
CA TYR A 442 -5.67 8.26 -6.00
C TYR A 442 -4.47 8.74 -6.82
N ALA A 443 -4.20 8.10 -7.96
CA ALA A 443 -3.15 8.54 -8.88
C ALA A 443 -3.39 9.98 -9.36
N SER A 444 -4.62 10.32 -9.79
CA SER A 444 -4.97 11.69 -10.19
C SER A 444 -4.81 12.69 -9.07
N ALA A 445 -5.25 12.36 -7.84
CA ALA A 445 -5.09 13.24 -6.69
C ALA A 445 -3.61 13.45 -6.31
N ALA A 446 -2.80 12.38 -6.31
CA ALA A 446 -1.37 12.44 -6.04
C ALA A 446 -0.63 13.26 -7.10
N ASN A 447 -0.89 13.02 -8.39
CA ASN A 447 -0.32 13.80 -9.47
C ASN A 447 -0.71 15.28 -9.39
N ALA A 448 -1.95 15.59 -9.01
CA ALA A 448 -2.39 16.97 -8.81
C ALA A 448 -1.55 17.69 -7.74
N PHE A 449 -1.26 17.02 -6.64
CA PHE A 449 -0.38 17.54 -5.61
C PHE A 449 1.08 17.69 -6.08
N LEU A 450 1.65 16.64 -6.68
CA LEU A 450 3.04 16.61 -7.15
C LEU A 450 3.32 17.66 -8.24
N ALA A 451 2.36 17.89 -9.13
CA ALA A 451 2.51 18.82 -10.24
C ALA A 451 2.19 20.28 -9.88
N SER A 452 1.56 20.54 -8.72
CA SER A 452 1.19 21.89 -8.27
C SER A 452 2.39 22.78 -7.95
N ASN A 453 3.48 22.19 -7.46
CA ASN A 453 4.73 22.89 -7.13
C ASN A 453 5.90 21.90 -7.29
N ASP A 454 6.96 22.32 -8.00
CA ASP A 454 8.17 21.51 -8.18
C ASP A 454 8.82 21.13 -6.85
N GLU A 455 8.69 21.97 -5.81
CA GLU A 455 9.20 21.67 -4.48
C GLU A 455 8.54 20.42 -3.87
N ASN A 456 7.27 20.14 -4.16
CA ASN A 456 6.59 18.92 -3.70
C ASN A 456 7.25 17.68 -4.32
N LEU A 457 7.50 17.72 -5.63
CA LEU A 457 8.14 16.62 -6.34
C LEU A 457 9.59 16.44 -5.88
N ILE A 458 10.34 17.52 -5.67
CA ILE A 458 11.70 17.50 -5.16
C ILE A 458 11.75 16.86 -3.76
N ALA A 459 10.87 17.29 -2.84
CA ALA A 459 10.77 16.69 -1.50
C ALA A 459 10.52 15.18 -1.57
N CYS A 460 9.64 14.73 -2.48
CA CYS A 460 9.38 13.31 -2.69
C CYS A 460 10.61 12.57 -3.25
N ILE A 461 11.33 13.15 -4.22
CA ILE A 461 12.55 12.54 -4.79
C ILE A 461 13.66 12.44 -3.73
N ASP A 462 13.85 13.49 -2.93
CA ASP A 462 14.88 13.53 -1.89
C ASP A 462 14.59 12.49 -0.80
N ALA A 463 13.35 12.36 -0.33
CA ALA A 463 12.98 11.31 0.62
C ALA A 463 13.11 9.90 0.03
N LEU A 464 12.78 9.71 -1.26
CA LEU A 464 13.00 8.45 -1.95
C LEU A 464 14.50 8.09 -2.02
N ALA A 465 15.36 9.08 -2.25
CA ALA A 465 16.81 8.91 -2.23
C ALA A 465 17.32 8.51 -0.84
N ILE A 466 16.82 9.14 0.23
CA ILE A 466 17.17 8.80 1.62
C ILE A 466 16.73 7.38 1.96
N ALA A 467 15.49 7.00 1.66
CA ALA A 467 14.98 5.65 1.91
C ALA A 467 15.81 4.59 1.19
N MET A 468 16.28 4.89 -0.03
CA MET A 468 17.17 4.00 -0.76
C MET A 468 18.57 3.93 -0.18
N GLN A 469 19.16 5.04 0.29
CA GLN A 469 20.43 5.03 1.02
C GLN A 469 20.35 4.20 2.30
N ASN A 470 19.20 4.22 2.96
CA ASN A 470 18.95 3.44 4.18
C ASN A 470 18.60 1.97 3.90
N GLY A 471 18.53 1.55 2.63
CA GLY A 471 18.22 0.16 2.26
C GLY A 471 16.74 -0.22 2.40
N PHE A 472 15.84 0.77 2.53
CA PHE A 472 14.40 0.51 2.60
C PHE A 472 13.72 0.32 1.23
N ILE A 473 14.47 0.50 0.15
CA ILE A 473 14.07 0.26 -1.23
C ILE A 473 15.05 -0.74 -1.84
N CYS A 474 14.55 -1.68 -2.65
CA CYS A 474 15.39 -2.72 -3.24
C CYS A 474 16.50 -2.13 -4.13
N LEU A 475 17.69 -2.71 -4.02
CA LEU A 475 18.82 -2.47 -4.92
C LEU A 475 18.44 -2.85 -6.36
N GLY A 476 18.51 -1.88 -7.28
CA GLY A 476 18.16 -2.03 -8.70
C GLY A 476 17.13 -1.01 -9.21
N ASP A 477 16.33 -0.44 -8.32
CA ASP A 477 15.14 0.32 -8.73
C ASP A 477 15.40 1.82 -8.99
N SER A 478 16.59 2.36 -8.69
CA SER A 478 16.82 3.82 -8.70
C SER A 478 16.65 4.47 -10.07
N GLY A 479 17.21 3.85 -11.12
CA GLY A 479 17.06 4.31 -12.49
C GLY A 479 15.62 4.19 -12.96
N GLU A 480 14.99 3.04 -12.71
CA GLU A 480 13.60 2.77 -13.10
C GLU A 480 12.64 3.76 -12.41
N LEU A 481 12.79 3.99 -11.10
CA LEU A 481 12.00 4.97 -10.35
C LEU A 481 12.21 6.39 -10.88
N ALA A 482 13.46 6.79 -11.15
CA ALA A 482 13.76 8.08 -11.76
C ALA A 482 13.07 8.22 -13.13
N THR A 483 13.10 7.16 -13.95
CA THR A 483 12.48 7.13 -15.28
C THR A 483 10.96 7.29 -15.19
N LYS A 484 10.30 6.58 -14.26
CA LYS A 484 8.86 6.73 -14.00
C LYS A 484 8.50 8.16 -13.60
N ILE A 485 9.30 8.78 -12.73
CA ILE A 485 9.13 10.19 -12.32
C ILE A 485 9.24 11.13 -13.52
N ILE A 486 10.24 10.92 -14.38
CA ILE A 486 10.45 11.70 -15.62
C ILE A 486 9.24 11.55 -16.55
N LEU A 487 8.77 10.33 -16.79
CA LEU A 487 7.63 10.05 -17.67
C LEU A 487 6.33 10.67 -17.15
N LEU A 488 6.05 10.58 -15.84
CA LEU A 488 4.89 11.26 -15.23
C LEU A 488 5.03 12.78 -15.33
N ARG A 489 6.22 13.32 -15.07
CA ARG A 489 6.47 14.76 -15.19
C ARG A 489 6.25 15.25 -16.61
N ALA A 490 6.64 14.48 -17.62
CA ALA A 490 6.34 14.78 -19.01
C ALA A 490 4.84 14.75 -19.27
N MET A 491 4.09 13.75 -18.78
CA MET A 491 2.63 13.73 -18.85
C MET A 491 2.00 14.98 -18.22
N HIS A 492 2.49 15.44 -17.06
CA HIS A 492 1.99 16.63 -16.37
C HIS A 492 2.17 17.94 -17.16
N LYS A 493 3.22 18.01 -17.98
CA LYS A 493 3.59 19.21 -18.75
C LYS A 493 3.06 19.18 -20.19
N THR A 494 2.72 18.01 -20.69
CA THR A 494 2.24 17.84 -22.06
C THR A 494 0.83 18.40 -22.21
N LYS A 495 0.57 19.05 -23.34
CA LYS A 495 -0.75 19.58 -23.67
C LYS A 495 -1.77 18.44 -23.80
N LYS A 496 -2.86 18.52 -23.04
CA LYS A 496 -3.98 17.57 -23.12
C LYS A 496 -4.73 17.64 -24.45
N ILE A 497 -5.24 16.48 -24.89
CA ILE A 497 -6.26 16.39 -25.94
C ILE A 497 -7.62 16.68 -25.28
N SER A 498 -8.36 17.63 -25.83
CA SER A 498 -9.75 17.89 -25.42
C SER A 498 -10.68 16.98 -26.22
N CYS A 499 -11.53 16.21 -25.55
CA CYS A 499 -12.68 15.56 -26.19
C CYS A 499 -13.90 16.50 -26.11
N ASP A 500 -14.72 16.53 -27.17
CA ASP A 500 -15.89 17.43 -27.23
C ASP A 500 -16.87 17.18 -26.07
N GLY A 501 -17.09 18.22 -25.25
CA GLY A 501 -18.09 18.24 -24.18
C GLY A 501 -17.67 17.61 -22.85
N GLU A 502 -16.40 17.23 -22.66
CA GLU A 502 -15.94 16.58 -21.42
C GLU A 502 -15.22 17.52 -20.43
N THR A 503 -15.54 17.34 -19.15
CA THR A 503 -14.87 18.02 -18.03
C THR A 503 -13.52 17.36 -17.76
N SER A 504 -12.45 18.16 -17.83
CA SER A 504 -11.08 17.70 -17.65
C SER A 504 -10.83 17.21 -16.22
N ILE A 505 -10.47 15.93 -16.07
CA ILE A 505 -9.93 15.40 -14.81
C ILE A 505 -8.46 15.88 -14.68
N PRO A 506 -8.07 16.52 -13.56
CA PRO A 506 -6.68 16.83 -13.27
C PRO A 506 -5.77 15.61 -13.40
N TYR A 507 -4.78 15.71 -14.29
CA TYR A 507 -3.76 14.68 -14.53
C TYR A 507 -4.32 13.28 -14.81
N GLY A 508 -5.54 13.22 -15.34
CA GLY A 508 -6.24 12.02 -15.77
C GLY A 508 -6.69 12.15 -17.23
N TYR A 509 -5.85 12.74 -18.07
CA TYR A 509 -6.15 13.13 -19.44
C TYR A 509 -5.25 12.42 -20.45
N SER A 510 -5.70 12.36 -21.71
CA SER A 510 -4.89 11.86 -22.82
C SER A 510 -4.06 12.97 -23.47
N VAL A 511 -2.92 12.60 -24.06
CA VAL A 511 -2.06 13.48 -24.86
C VAL A 511 -1.68 12.80 -26.19
N ARG A 512 -1.24 13.59 -27.17
CA ARG A 512 -0.66 13.04 -28.41
C ARG A 512 0.77 12.59 -28.15
N LEU A 513 1.19 11.50 -28.80
CA LEU A 513 2.55 11.00 -28.71
C LEU A 513 3.57 12.06 -29.18
N GLU A 514 3.26 12.76 -30.27
CA GLU A 514 4.06 13.88 -30.78
C GLU A 514 4.29 14.95 -29.69
N ASP A 515 3.22 15.45 -29.06
CA ASP A 515 3.32 16.48 -28.02
C ASP A 515 4.09 15.99 -26.79
N PHE A 516 3.92 14.71 -26.43
CA PHE A 516 4.63 14.09 -25.33
C PHE A 516 6.14 13.99 -25.59
N LEU A 517 6.54 13.55 -26.79
CA LEU A 517 7.94 13.49 -27.19
C LEU A 517 8.56 14.88 -27.32
N GLN A 518 7.80 15.86 -27.81
CA GLN A 518 8.23 17.25 -27.82
C GLN A 518 8.47 17.77 -26.40
N THR A 519 7.59 17.43 -25.45
CA THR A 519 7.73 17.81 -24.04
C THR A 519 8.93 17.15 -23.37
N LEU A 520 9.19 15.87 -23.66
CA LEU A 520 10.35 15.13 -23.15
C LEU A 520 11.68 15.69 -23.69
N THR A 521 11.75 15.89 -25.01
CA THR A 521 13.02 16.20 -25.71
C THR A 521 13.29 17.69 -25.85
N GLY A 522 12.26 18.53 -25.83
CA GLY A 522 12.34 19.94 -26.20
C GLY A 522 12.56 20.18 -27.69
N LYS A 523 12.50 19.12 -28.52
CA LYS A 523 12.79 19.15 -29.96
C LYS A 523 11.54 18.86 -30.76
N ASN A 524 11.54 19.24 -32.04
CA ASN A 524 10.48 18.85 -32.97
C ASN A 524 10.53 17.32 -33.20
N PRO A 525 9.47 16.56 -32.89
CA PRO A 525 9.46 15.10 -33.05
C PRO A 525 9.72 14.62 -34.48
N ASN A 526 9.38 15.44 -35.49
CA ASN A 526 9.63 15.12 -36.89
C ASN A 526 11.13 15.14 -37.24
N GLU A 527 11.93 15.89 -36.50
CA GLU A 527 13.39 16.01 -36.67
C GLU A 527 14.17 14.98 -35.86
N LEU A 528 13.49 14.22 -34.97
CA LEU A 528 14.14 13.18 -34.20
C LEU A 528 14.53 12.00 -35.10
N ASN A 529 15.75 11.48 -34.87
CA ASN A 529 16.22 10.26 -35.51
C ASN A 529 15.67 9.05 -34.74
N PHE A 530 14.70 8.34 -35.34
CA PHE A 530 14.07 7.16 -34.75
C PHE A 530 14.75 5.82 -35.13
N GLY A 531 16.00 5.89 -35.59
CA GLY A 531 16.68 4.73 -36.16
C GLY A 531 16.14 4.37 -37.56
N PRO A 532 16.39 3.14 -38.04
CA PRO A 532 16.07 2.71 -39.40
C PRO A 532 14.58 2.34 -39.58
N ILE A 533 13.66 3.19 -39.12
CA ILE A 533 12.21 3.04 -39.34
C ILE A 533 11.80 3.69 -40.67
N VAL A 534 10.82 3.10 -41.36
CA VAL A 534 10.27 3.67 -42.59
C VAL A 534 9.47 4.94 -42.28
N ASP A 535 9.55 5.96 -43.16
CA ASP A 535 8.91 7.26 -42.95
C ASP A 535 7.39 7.19 -42.71
N ASP A 536 6.70 6.30 -43.43
CA ASP A 536 5.25 6.09 -43.24
C ASP A 536 4.94 5.58 -41.82
N ASP A 537 5.76 4.67 -41.28
CA ASP A 537 5.61 4.14 -39.92
C ASP A 537 5.90 5.20 -38.85
N LYS A 538 6.93 6.01 -39.07
CA LYS A 538 7.22 7.19 -38.23
C LYS A 538 6.05 8.16 -38.23
N LYS A 539 5.48 8.43 -39.40
CA LYS A 539 4.31 9.32 -39.56
C LYS A 539 3.08 8.75 -38.83
N ILE A 540 2.82 7.45 -38.94
CA ILE A 540 1.74 6.77 -38.22
C ILE A 540 1.90 6.98 -36.71
N LEU A 541 3.08 6.70 -36.14
CA LEU A 541 3.33 6.88 -34.71
C LEU A 541 3.08 8.33 -34.25
N LEU A 542 3.70 9.30 -34.92
CA LEU A 542 3.63 10.71 -34.49
C LEU A 542 2.24 11.32 -34.67
N GLN A 543 1.61 11.08 -35.83
CA GLN A 543 0.35 11.77 -36.17
C GLN A 543 -0.88 11.12 -35.54
N ARG A 544 -0.87 9.79 -35.36
CA ARG A 544 -2.03 9.03 -34.87
C ARG A 544 -1.88 8.59 -33.42
N GLY A 545 -0.66 8.57 -32.88
CA GLY A 545 -0.39 8.09 -31.53
C GLY A 545 -1.06 8.93 -30.45
N ARG A 546 -1.90 8.29 -29.65
CA ARG A 546 -2.49 8.83 -28.41
C ARG A 546 -2.06 7.97 -27.24
N ILE A 547 -1.75 8.63 -26.12
CA ILE A 547 -1.35 7.96 -24.88
C ILE A 547 -2.27 8.41 -23.74
N LEU A 548 -2.51 7.50 -22.81
CA LEU A 548 -3.23 7.75 -21.57
C LEU A 548 -2.60 6.89 -20.47
N PHE A 549 -1.90 7.54 -19.55
CA PHE A 549 -1.59 6.96 -18.25
C PHE A 549 -1.38 8.05 -17.21
N ASN A 550 -1.71 7.74 -15.95
CA ASN A 550 -1.41 8.62 -14.82
C ASN A 550 -0.68 7.89 -13.67
N HIS A 551 -0.46 6.58 -13.79
CA HIS A 551 0.29 5.81 -12.81
C HIS A 551 0.91 4.55 -13.41
N PHE A 552 1.79 3.93 -12.62
CA PHE A 552 2.46 2.67 -12.91
C PHE A 552 1.98 1.56 -11.96
N ALA A 553 2.01 0.32 -12.44
CA ALA A 553 1.88 -0.86 -11.60
C ALA A 553 2.77 -2.00 -12.11
N ALA A 554 3.20 -2.88 -11.21
CA ALA A 554 3.99 -4.04 -11.59
C ALA A 554 3.10 -5.17 -12.14
N VAL A 555 3.53 -5.82 -13.22
CA VAL A 555 2.91 -7.04 -13.76
C VAL A 555 3.86 -8.23 -13.62
N ASN A 556 3.30 -9.44 -13.52
CA ASN A 556 4.06 -10.69 -13.46
C ASN A 556 4.04 -11.49 -14.79
N TYR A 557 3.51 -10.88 -15.84
CA TYR A 557 3.42 -11.43 -17.19
C TYR A 557 4.04 -10.45 -18.20
N THR A 558 4.16 -10.89 -19.44
CA THR A 558 4.58 -10.04 -20.57
C THR A 558 3.33 -9.62 -21.32
N PRO A 559 2.96 -8.33 -21.38
CA PRO A 559 1.73 -7.90 -22.02
C PRO A 559 1.67 -8.25 -23.51
N ASP A 560 0.52 -8.75 -23.95
CA ASP A 560 0.14 -8.85 -25.37
C ASP A 560 -0.76 -7.68 -25.82
N ALA A 561 -1.21 -7.70 -27.07
CA ALA A 561 -2.09 -6.65 -27.61
C ALA A 561 -3.40 -6.47 -26.83
N VAL A 562 -4.00 -7.54 -26.32
CA VAL A 562 -5.25 -7.50 -25.54
C VAL A 562 -4.95 -6.88 -24.18
N ASP A 563 -3.86 -7.30 -23.54
CA ASP A 563 -3.41 -6.71 -22.28
C ASP A 563 -3.16 -5.20 -22.42
N PHE A 564 -2.48 -4.75 -23.47
CA PHE A 564 -2.24 -3.32 -23.72
C PHE A 564 -3.53 -2.51 -23.85
N LEU A 565 -4.57 -3.09 -24.45
CA LEU A 565 -5.88 -2.45 -24.57
C LEU A 565 -6.55 -2.34 -23.19
N GLU A 566 -6.45 -3.37 -22.34
CA GLU A 566 -6.95 -3.34 -20.96
C GLU A 566 -6.19 -2.34 -20.07
N LEU A 567 -4.86 -2.26 -20.21
CA LEU A 567 -4.03 -1.28 -19.54
C LEU A 567 -4.42 0.15 -19.92
N LEU A 568 -4.70 0.37 -21.22
CA LEU A 568 -5.19 1.66 -21.72
C LEU A 568 -6.55 2.01 -21.11
N TYR A 569 -7.46 1.05 -20.94
CA TYR A 569 -8.75 1.30 -20.30
C TYR A 569 -8.59 1.87 -18.89
N ARG A 570 -7.58 1.44 -18.16
CA ARG A 570 -7.29 1.88 -16.78
C ARG A 570 -6.44 3.15 -16.70
N GLY A 571 -5.87 3.60 -17.83
CA GLY A 571 -4.87 4.66 -17.84
C GLY A 571 -3.59 4.26 -17.09
N LEU A 572 -3.10 3.06 -17.37
CA LEU A 572 -2.02 2.41 -16.64
C LEU A 572 -0.79 2.19 -17.53
N ALA A 573 0.37 2.66 -17.06
CA ALA A 573 1.67 2.16 -17.50
C ALA A 573 2.11 1.00 -16.59
N VAL A 574 2.99 0.13 -17.05
CA VAL A 574 3.39 -1.05 -16.27
C VAL A 574 4.88 -1.21 -16.15
N GLN A 575 5.32 -1.66 -14.98
CA GLN A 575 6.65 -2.22 -14.76
C GLN A 575 6.61 -3.71 -15.11
N CYS A 576 7.53 -4.13 -15.95
CA CYS A 576 7.67 -5.51 -16.38
C CYS A 576 8.00 -6.46 -15.22
N LYS A 577 7.72 -7.75 -15.43
CA LYS A 577 8.08 -8.81 -14.49
C LYS A 577 9.60 -8.87 -14.27
N ARG A 578 10.03 -9.31 -13.09
CA ARG A 578 11.46 -9.54 -12.81
C ARG A 578 12.06 -10.50 -13.83
N GLY A 579 13.22 -10.12 -14.39
CA GLY A 579 13.90 -10.91 -15.42
C GLY A 579 13.26 -10.82 -16.80
N GLN A 580 12.31 -9.90 -17.03
CA GLN A 580 11.85 -9.57 -18.38
C GLN A 580 13.03 -9.25 -19.28
N ALA A 581 13.04 -9.83 -20.48
CA ALA A 581 14.07 -9.55 -21.45
C ALA A 581 13.88 -8.13 -22.03
N GLY A 582 14.96 -7.34 -21.96
CA GLY A 582 15.16 -6.13 -22.74
C GLY A 582 14.38 -4.87 -22.36
N LEU A 583 13.24 -4.97 -21.68
CA LEU A 583 12.37 -3.83 -21.35
C LEU A 583 11.97 -3.82 -19.87
N ASP A 584 12.03 -2.65 -19.24
CA ASP A 584 11.79 -2.47 -17.81
C ASP A 584 10.38 -1.93 -17.52
N ASP A 585 9.92 -0.96 -18.33
CA ASP A 585 8.56 -0.41 -18.26
C ASP A 585 7.90 -0.36 -19.65
N LEU A 586 6.56 -0.35 -19.68
CA LEU A 586 5.76 -0.29 -20.90
C LEU A 586 4.55 0.64 -20.72
N PHE A 587 4.14 1.33 -21.78
CA PHE A 587 2.82 1.98 -21.84
C PHE A 587 2.19 1.86 -23.22
N THR A 588 0.86 1.84 -23.26
CA THR A 588 0.09 1.68 -24.50
C THR A 588 0.10 2.96 -25.34
N ILE A 589 0.27 2.79 -26.65
CA ILE A 589 0.00 3.80 -27.66
C ILE A 589 -1.21 3.33 -28.48
N TYR A 590 -2.26 4.14 -28.53
CA TYR A 590 -3.40 3.90 -29.42
C TYR A 590 -3.24 4.72 -30.70
N LEU A 591 -3.29 4.07 -31.85
CA LEU A 591 -3.20 4.70 -33.17
C LEU A 591 -4.58 5.13 -33.64
N ALA A 592 -4.96 6.37 -33.32
CA ALA A 592 -6.25 6.92 -33.68
C ALA A 592 -6.57 6.73 -35.17
N PRO A 593 -7.79 6.28 -35.53
CA PRO A 593 -8.17 6.09 -36.92
C PRO A 593 -8.19 7.41 -37.70
N GLU A 594 -7.94 7.32 -39.00
CA GLU A 594 -8.01 8.47 -39.92
C GLU A 594 -9.48 8.74 -40.27
N SER A 595 -10.22 9.35 -39.35
CA SER A 595 -11.63 9.70 -39.53
C SER A 595 -11.91 11.15 -39.15
N ARG A 596 -13.12 11.63 -39.48
CA ARG A 596 -13.59 12.97 -39.10
C ARG A 596 -13.95 13.08 -37.62
N SER A 597 -14.20 11.95 -36.95
CA SER A 597 -14.65 11.88 -35.55
C SER A 597 -13.92 10.75 -34.81
N PRO A 598 -12.58 10.81 -34.74
CA PRO A 598 -11.77 9.71 -34.18
C PRO A 598 -12.12 9.40 -32.72
N ASP A 599 -12.76 10.35 -32.02
CA ASP A 599 -13.17 10.16 -30.63
C ASP A 599 -14.42 9.30 -30.47
N SER A 600 -15.24 9.20 -31.53
CA SER A 600 -16.48 8.41 -31.55
C SER A 600 -16.30 7.05 -32.23
N ASP A 601 -15.16 6.84 -32.88
CA ASP A 601 -14.87 5.58 -33.56
C ASP A 601 -14.65 4.43 -32.57
N PRO A 602 -14.95 3.18 -32.97
CA PRO A 602 -14.67 2.00 -32.18
C PRO A 602 -13.19 1.89 -31.77
N LEU A 603 -12.95 1.48 -30.52
CA LEU A 603 -11.62 1.08 -30.05
C LEU A 603 -11.31 -0.31 -30.61
N GLU A 604 -10.41 -0.37 -31.57
CA GLU A 604 -10.03 -1.61 -32.26
C GLU A 604 -8.67 -2.11 -31.80
N LEU A 605 -8.56 -3.42 -31.58
CA LEU A 605 -7.31 -4.08 -31.20
C LEU A 605 -6.21 -3.87 -32.26
N THR A 606 -6.59 -3.79 -33.53
CA THR A 606 -5.66 -3.55 -34.66
C THR A 606 -5.00 -2.17 -34.61
N ASN A 607 -5.49 -1.25 -33.79
CA ASN A 607 -4.91 0.09 -33.60
C ASN A 607 -4.01 0.18 -32.36
N ILE A 608 -3.75 -0.93 -31.66
CA ILE A 608 -2.89 -0.95 -30.47
C ILE A 608 -1.42 -1.14 -30.86
N THR A 609 -0.57 -0.37 -30.21
CA THR A 609 0.88 -0.52 -30.17
C THR A 609 1.40 -0.09 -28.80
N PHE A 610 2.71 -0.06 -28.61
CA PHE A 610 3.30 0.24 -27.29
C PHE A 610 4.55 1.12 -27.40
N CYS A 611 4.86 1.76 -26.28
CA CYS A 611 6.17 2.31 -26.00
C CYS A 611 6.86 1.43 -24.97
N GLY A 612 8.04 0.91 -25.29
CA GLY A 612 8.89 0.18 -24.36
C GLY A 612 9.99 1.08 -23.80
N ILE A 613 10.27 0.94 -22.51
CA ILE A 613 11.29 1.71 -21.81
C ILE A 613 12.41 0.77 -21.40
N ARG A 614 13.64 1.16 -21.74
CA ARG A 614 14.85 0.54 -21.23
C ARG A 614 15.60 1.58 -20.41
N THR A 615 15.92 1.26 -19.17
CA THR A 615 16.68 2.13 -18.28
C THR A 615 18.04 1.53 -17.97
N GLU A 616 19.09 2.27 -18.30
CA GLU A 616 20.48 1.93 -18.01
C GLU A 616 21.06 2.94 -17.03
N ASN A 617 21.49 2.47 -15.86
CA ASN A 617 21.98 3.35 -14.79
C ASN A 617 23.51 3.28 -14.57
N GLN A 618 24.26 2.89 -15.61
CA GLN A 618 25.72 2.76 -15.57
C GLN A 618 26.43 4.04 -16.04
N GLN A 619 27.61 4.34 -15.48
CA GLN A 619 28.37 5.56 -15.80
C GLN A 619 29.26 5.44 -17.06
N SER A 620 29.77 4.24 -17.36
CA SER A 620 30.94 4.09 -18.24
C SER A 620 30.72 3.31 -19.54
N SER A 621 29.62 2.56 -19.70
CA SER A 621 29.32 1.88 -20.97
C SER A 621 27.92 1.30 -20.98
N ILE A 622 27.20 1.49 -22.09
CA ILE A 622 25.99 0.75 -22.41
C ILE A 622 26.42 -0.46 -23.24
N ASP A 623 25.96 -1.66 -22.87
CA ASP A 623 26.19 -2.84 -23.69
C ASP A 623 25.20 -2.86 -24.87
N TRP A 624 25.65 -2.31 -25.99
CA TRP A 624 24.87 -2.26 -27.22
C TRP A 624 24.69 -3.64 -27.88
N THR A 625 25.45 -4.67 -27.48
CA THR A 625 25.30 -6.01 -28.07
C THR A 625 23.89 -6.54 -27.82
N ASP A 626 23.30 -6.20 -26.67
CA ASP A 626 21.94 -6.59 -26.27
C ASP A 626 20.82 -5.71 -26.86
N SER A 627 21.14 -4.70 -27.68
CA SER A 627 20.12 -3.83 -28.30
C SER A 627 19.16 -4.56 -29.25
N HIS A 628 19.49 -5.77 -29.69
CA HIS A 628 18.56 -6.65 -30.43
C HIS A 628 17.38 -7.13 -29.55
N LYS A 629 17.58 -7.20 -28.23
CA LYS A 629 16.57 -7.61 -27.25
C LYS A 629 15.62 -6.49 -26.86
N TRP A 630 16.01 -5.22 -27.06
CA TRP A 630 15.18 -4.04 -26.83
C TRP A 630 14.20 -3.86 -27.99
N SER A 631 13.28 -4.82 -28.13
CA SER A 631 12.38 -4.96 -29.28
C SER A 631 11.14 -5.75 -28.89
N GLN A 632 10.12 -5.75 -29.74
CA GLN A 632 8.91 -6.54 -29.54
C GLN A 632 9.27 -8.03 -29.46
N SER A 633 10.04 -8.51 -30.43
CA SER A 633 10.48 -9.91 -30.50
C SER A 633 11.42 -10.29 -29.36
N GLY A 634 12.34 -9.40 -28.98
CA GLY A 634 13.28 -9.62 -27.88
C GLY A 634 12.62 -9.65 -26.50
N ALA A 635 11.56 -8.87 -26.31
CA ALA A 635 10.75 -8.87 -25.09
C ALA A 635 9.63 -9.92 -25.11
N GLU A 636 9.50 -10.71 -26.18
CA GLU A 636 8.45 -11.72 -26.36
C GLU A 636 7.02 -11.15 -26.37
N ILE A 637 6.85 -9.88 -26.79
CA ILE A 637 5.54 -9.22 -26.90
C ILE A 637 4.81 -9.73 -28.15
N GLN A 638 3.56 -10.16 -27.97
CA GLN A 638 2.76 -10.80 -29.03
C GLN A 638 1.56 -9.94 -29.47
N GLY A 639 1.04 -10.22 -30.66
CA GLY A 639 -0.20 -9.61 -31.17
C GLY A 639 -0.07 -8.18 -31.71
N ILE A 640 1.11 -7.58 -31.69
CA ILE A 640 1.36 -6.24 -32.23
C ILE A 640 1.89 -6.34 -33.66
N ASN A 641 1.16 -5.73 -34.59
CA ASN A 641 1.55 -5.64 -36.01
C ASN A 641 1.91 -4.20 -36.43
N ASN A 642 1.70 -3.23 -35.54
CA ASN A 642 1.88 -1.80 -35.77
C ASN A 642 3.34 -1.38 -35.52
N PRO A 643 3.77 -0.21 -36.03
CA PRO A 643 5.04 0.35 -35.60
C PRO A 643 4.97 0.67 -34.10
N TYR A 644 6.10 0.52 -33.41
CA TYR A 644 6.20 0.70 -31.96
C TYR A 644 7.46 1.49 -31.61
N LEU A 645 7.50 2.08 -30.42
CA LEU A 645 8.58 2.96 -29.98
C LEU A 645 9.33 2.35 -28.81
N ILE A 646 10.67 2.43 -28.81
CA ILE A 646 11.51 2.12 -27.65
C ILE A 646 12.26 3.37 -27.20
N LEU A 647 12.20 3.71 -25.91
CA LEU A 647 12.98 4.80 -25.32
C LEU A 647 14.06 4.23 -24.39
N LEU A 648 15.31 4.59 -24.65
CA LEU A 648 16.45 4.26 -23.80
C LEU A 648 16.80 5.45 -22.90
N PHE A 649 16.78 5.24 -21.59
CA PHE A 649 17.20 6.23 -20.59
C PHE A 649 18.54 5.82 -19.99
N SER A 650 19.63 6.46 -20.41
CA SER A 650 20.94 6.29 -19.80
C SER A 650 21.26 7.46 -18.87
N LEU A 651 20.70 7.42 -17.67
CA LEU A 651 20.58 8.62 -16.82
C LEU A 651 21.90 9.08 -16.18
N ARG A 652 22.90 8.21 -16.07
CA ARG A 652 24.24 8.51 -15.51
C ARG A 652 25.33 8.57 -16.56
N TRP A 653 24.96 8.58 -17.85
CA TRP A 653 25.91 8.65 -18.94
C TRP A 653 26.79 9.91 -18.85
N LYS A 654 28.11 9.71 -18.93
CA LYS A 654 29.12 10.78 -19.00
C LYS A 654 30.05 10.64 -20.21
N GLY A 655 29.77 9.69 -21.10
CA GLY A 655 30.63 9.37 -22.23
C GLY A 655 30.54 10.41 -23.35
N GLU A 656 31.63 10.53 -24.12
CA GLU A 656 31.76 11.45 -25.26
C GLU A 656 31.61 10.72 -26.62
N GLU A 657 31.45 9.39 -26.64
CA GLU A 657 31.34 8.62 -27.88
C GLU A 657 29.96 8.73 -28.51
N GLN A 658 29.91 8.86 -29.85
CA GLN A 658 28.66 8.71 -30.58
C GLN A 658 28.13 7.28 -30.39
N PRO A 659 26.86 7.10 -29.98
CA PRO A 659 26.30 5.78 -29.78
C PRO A 659 26.26 5.02 -31.13
N PRO A 660 26.61 3.72 -31.14
CA PRO A 660 26.47 2.90 -32.34
C PRO A 660 24.99 2.73 -32.73
N GLU A 661 24.76 2.36 -33.99
CA GLU A 661 23.43 1.95 -34.43
C GLU A 661 22.97 0.71 -33.67
N TRP A 662 21.67 0.63 -33.35
CA TRP A 662 21.15 -0.52 -32.61
C TRP A 662 21.14 -1.76 -33.49
N ASN A 663 21.50 -2.91 -32.90
CA ASN A 663 21.38 -4.20 -33.56
C ASN A 663 19.92 -4.47 -33.93
N LYS A 664 19.72 -5.12 -35.07
CA LYS A 664 18.37 -5.53 -35.54
C LYS A 664 17.67 -6.37 -34.48
N PRO A 665 16.32 -6.27 -34.36
CA PRO A 665 15.55 -7.12 -33.47
C PRO A 665 15.83 -8.61 -33.63
N THR A 666 15.50 -9.39 -32.59
CA THR A 666 15.80 -10.83 -32.51
C THR A 666 15.11 -11.62 -33.62
N SER A 667 13.91 -11.21 -34.03
CA SER A 667 13.19 -11.80 -35.17
C SER A 667 13.33 -10.95 -36.42
N ASP A 668 13.59 -11.61 -37.57
CA ASP A 668 13.56 -10.95 -38.88
C ASP A 668 12.19 -10.40 -39.27
N SER A 669 11.10 -10.83 -38.63
CA SER A 669 9.75 -10.29 -38.85
C SER A 669 9.52 -8.96 -38.12
N ASP A 670 10.34 -8.67 -37.11
CA ASP A 670 10.24 -7.47 -36.28
C ASP A 670 11.03 -6.33 -36.91
N ARG A 671 10.38 -5.61 -37.83
CA ARG A 671 11.01 -4.58 -38.69
C ARG A 671 10.49 -3.16 -38.45
N ARG A 672 9.50 -2.98 -37.58
CA ARG A 672 8.76 -1.72 -37.41
C ARG A 672 9.10 -0.99 -36.10
N ARG A 673 10.31 -1.23 -35.59
CA ARG A 673 10.85 -0.60 -34.38
C ARG A 673 11.32 0.82 -34.66
N ALA A 674 10.73 1.80 -33.99
CA ALA A 674 11.33 3.10 -33.74
C ALA A 674 12.09 3.07 -32.41
N TYR A 675 13.17 3.83 -32.29
CA TYR A 675 13.82 4.04 -31.00
C TYR A 675 14.38 5.45 -30.83
N TYR A 676 14.52 5.91 -29.59
CA TYR A 676 15.21 7.16 -29.26
C TYR A 676 15.96 7.02 -27.93
N GLN A 677 17.07 7.73 -27.73
CA GLN A 677 17.89 7.63 -26.53
C GLN A 677 18.08 8.98 -25.83
N PHE A 678 18.17 8.93 -24.50
CA PHE A 678 18.51 10.04 -23.64
C PHE A 678 19.80 9.74 -22.90
N PHE A 679 20.81 10.59 -23.05
CA PHE A 679 22.12 10.45 -22.42
C PHE A 679 22.29 11.49 -21.32
N GLY A 680 21.96 11.09 -20.10
CA GLY A 680 21.97 11.95 -18.93
C GLY A 680 20.69 12.78 -18.80
N LEU A 681 20.57 13.45 -17.65
CA LEU A 681 19.39 14.26 -17.35
C LEU A 681 19.31 15.51 -18.24
N GLU A 682 20.45 16.02 -18.75
CA GLU A 682 20.57 17.19 -19.65
C GLU A 682 19.67 17.13 -20.88
N ASP A 683 19.49 15.94 -21.46
CA ASP A 683 18.64 15.73 -22.63
C ASP A 683 17.12 15.84 -22.37
N LEU A 684 16.69 15.95 -21.11
CA LEU A 684 15.27 15.92 -20.72
C LEU A 684 14.71 17.32 -20.46
N ALA A 685 14.07 17.91 -21.48
CA ALA A 685 13.54 19.27 -21.43
C ALA A 685 12.41 19.47 -20.40
N CYS A 686 11.70 18.39 -20.01
CA CYS A 686 10.62 18.46 -19.03
C CYS A 686 11.09 18.69 -17.58
N LEU A 687 12.41 18.67 -17.33
CA LEU A 687 13.01 18.78 -16.00
C LEU A 687 13.58 20.18 -15.73
N THR A 688 13.24 20.75 -14.58
CA THR A 688 13.87 21.98 -14.08
C THR A 688 15.24 21.70 -13.49
N PRO A 689 16.14 22.71 -13.40
CA PRO A 689 17.46 22.55 -12.77
C PRO A 689 17.40 21.91 -11.37
N ALA A 690 16.42 22.31 -10.55
CA ALA A 690 16.26 21.78 -9.20
C ALA A 690 15.81 20.31 -9.19
N ILE A 691 14.89 19.92 -10.07
CA ILE A 691 14.48 18.51 -10.21
C ILE A 691 15.65 17.64 -10.69
N ARG A 692 16.48 18.14 -11.61
CA ARG A 692 17.69 17.43 -12.08
C ARG A 692 18.66 17.15 -10.95
N VAL A 693 18.86 18.12 -10.06
CA VAL A 693 19.68 17.94 -8.84
C VAL A 693 19.10 16.86 -7.93
N ALA A 694 17.79 16.89 -7.67
CA ALA A 694 17.12 15.88 -6.84
C ALA A 694 17.22 14.47 -7.45
N LEU A 695 16.95 14.33 -8.76
CA LEU A 695 17.08 13.05 -9.47
C LEU A 695 18.53 12.56 -9.46
N ASN A 696 19.52 13.45 -9.59
CA ASN A 696 20.93 13.07 -9.44
C ASN A 696 21.23 12.52 -8.04
N ARG A 697 20.62 13.04 -6.97
CA ARG A 697 20.77 12.46 -5.62
C ARG A 697 20.18 11.05 -5.57
N LEU A 698 18.98 10.85 -6.11
CA LEU A 698 18.34 9.53 -6.22
C LEU A 698 19.21 8.55 -7.01
N LEU A 699 19.72 8.93 -8.18
CA LEU A 699 20.56 8.06 -9.01
C LEU A 699 21.91 7.68 -8.34
N ASN A 700 22.36 8.47 -7.36
CA ASN A 700 23.61 8.24 -6.62
C ASN A 700 23.41 7.69 -5.20
N ALA A 701 22.16 7.46 -4.78
CA ALA A 701 21.79 6.88 -3.50
C ALA A 701 22.03 5.35 -3.52
N MET A 702 23.25 4.94 -3.20
CA MET A 702 23.65 3.53 -3.11
C MET A 702 23.70 3.10 -1.64
N PRO A 703 22.88 2.13 -1.19
CA PRO A 703 22.88 1.69 0.22
C PRO A 703 24.17 0.97 0.65
N GLU A 704 24.94 0.44 -0.30
CA GLU A 704 26.16 -0.31 0.00
C GLU A 704 27.38 0.58 0.30
N ASP A 705 27.36 1.85 -0.11
CA ASP A 705 28.47 2.76 0.15
C ASP A 705 28.32 3.40 1.54
N ILE A 706 28.61 2.60 2.57
CA ILE A 706 28.55 2.96 4.00
C ILE A 706 29.31 4.28 4.28
N LEU A 707 30.27 4.65 3.43
CA LEU A 707 31.00 5.91 3.55
C LEU A 707 30.10 7.13 3.35
N LYS A 708 29.07 7.04 2.50
CA LYS A 708 28.12 8.11 2.24
C LYS A 708 27.20 8.41 3.43
N LEU A 709 26.98 7.44 4.32
CA LEU A 709 26.31 7.66 5.60
C LEU A 709 27.16 8.53 6.57
N HIS A 710 28.44 8.71 6.24
CA HIS A 710 29.41 9.45 7.04
C HIS A 710 30.00 10.65 6.30
N GLU A 711 29.54 10.95 5.07
CA GLU A 711 29.89 12.18 4.37
C GLU A 711 29.32 13.34 5.17
N PRO A 712 30.18 14.26 5.66
CA PRO A 712 29.71 15.34 6.51
C PRO A 712 28.79 16.24 5.70
N ASP A 713 27.61 16.53 6.26
CA ASP A 713 26.93 17.76 5.90
C ASP A 713 27.93 18.91 6.16
N SER A 714 27.97 19.92 5.28
CA SER A 714 29.07 20.87 5.04
C SER A 714 29.66 21.65 6.24
N ARG A 715 29.37 21.29 7.49
CA ARG A 715 29.72 21.97 8.73
C ARG A 715 30.43 21.12 9.81
N GLU A 716 30.66 19.81 9.63
CA GLU A 716 31.30 18.99 10.69
C GLU A 716 32.61 18.28 10.30
N VAL A 717 33.67 18.52 11.09
CA VAL A 717 35.01 17.91 10.95
C VAL A 717 35.05 16.46 11.49
N GLN A 718 33.99 15.98 12.16
CA GLN A 718 33.94 14.65 12.79
C GLN A 718 33.86 13.47 11.80
N GLY A 719 33.48 13.67 10.53
CA GLY A 719 33.29 12.58 9.56
C GLY A 719 34.58 11.86 9.12
N ILE A 720 35.75 12.50 9.18
CA ILE A 720 36.98 11.95 8.56
C ILE A 720 37.48 10.67 9.25
N ASN A 721 37.42 10.58 10.58
CA ASN A 721 37.87 9.40 11.31
C ASN A 721 36.93 8.20 11.12
N THR A 722 35.62 8.46 11.06
CA THR A 722 34.59 7.46 10.79
C THR A 722 34.71 6.90 9.38
N ILE A 723 34.93 7.77 8.37
CA ILE A 723 35.21 7.35 6.99
C ILE A 723 36.48 6.48 6.92
N LYS A 724 37.57 6.87 7.60
CA LYS A 724 38.81 6.07 7.65
C LYS A 724 38.60 4.71 8.33
N TRP A 725 37.82 4.65 9.40
CA TRP A 725 37.46 3.40 10.08
C TRP A 725 36.62 2.50 9.16
N ALA A 726 35.56 3.03 8.54
CA ALA A 726 34.69 2.27 7.64
C ALA A 726 35.46 1.67 6.45
N LYS A 727 36.34 2.47 5.81
CA LYS A 727 37.26 1.98 4.76
C LYS A 727 38.19 0.86 5.23
N ARG A 728 38.56 0.86 6.51
CA ARG A 728 39.47 -0.13 7.10
C ARG A 728 38.76 -1.42 7.50
N VAL A 729 37.48 -1.36 7.88
CA VAL A 729 36.67 -2.54 8.24
C VAL A 729 36.19 -3.30 6.99
N SER A 730 36.00 -2.58 5.88
CA SER A 730 35.60 -3.16 4.59
C SER A 730 36.62 -2.92 3.47
N PRO A 731 37.90 -3.33 3.64
CA PRO A 731 38.95 -2.98 2.70
C PRO A 731 38.76 -3.62 1.32
N MET A 732 38.03 -4.74 1.24
CA MET A 732 37.78 -5.44 -0.02
C MET A 732 36.61 -4.86 -0.82
N PHE A 733 35.76 -4.04 -0.20
CA PHE A 733 34.61 -3.40 -0.86
C PHE A 733 35.04 -2.33 -1.87
N HIS A 734 36.14 -1.62 -1.61
CA HIS A 734 36.68 -0.60 -2.51
C HIS A 734 37.71 -1.18 -3.50
N LYS A 735 37.83 -0.53 -4.68
CA LYS A 735 38.87 -0.86 -5.67
C LYS A 735 40.25 -0.80 -5.02
N ARG A 736 41.17 -1.64 -5.49
CA ARG A 736 42.50 -1.85 -4.87
C ARG A 736 43.28 -0.55 -4.64
N GLU A 737 43.13 0.40 -5.55
CA GLU A 737 43.72 1.74 -5.51
C GLU A 737 43.16 2.66 -4.42
N ASP A 738 41.90 2.45 -4.02
CA ASP A 738 41.17 3.25 -3.02
C ASP A 738 41.22 2.63 -1.60
N ARG A 739 41.88 1.46 -1.45
CA ARG A 739 42.01 0.78 -0.16
C ARG A 739 43.04 1.51 0.70
N VAL A 740 42.72 1.69 1.99
CA VAL A 740 43.75 2.01 2.98
C VAL A 740 44.78 0.87 2.94
N LYS A 741 46.09 1.18 2.94
CA LYS A 741 47.14 0.14 3.01
C LYS A 741 47.01 -0.61 4.35
N VAL A 742 46.25 -1.70 4.36
CA VAL A 742 45.99 -2.51 5.56
C VAL A 742 47.15 -3.48 5.84
N TYR A 743 47.92 -3.84 4.81
CA TYR A 743 49.05 -4.77 4.91
C TYR A 743 50.39 -4.04 4.71
N PRO A 744 51.42 -4.32 5.53
CA PRO A 744 52.77 -3.88 5.25
C PRO A 744 53.22 -4.48 3.91
N SER A 745 53.79 -3.67 3.03
CA SER A 745 54.41 -4.15 1.81
C SER A 745 55.74 -4.84 2.15
N GLU A 746 55.69 -6.13 2.47
CA GLU A 746 56.90 -6.96 2.52
C GLU A 746 56.98 -7.86 1.30
N ALA A 747 57.73 -7.40 0.29
CA ALA A 747 58.61 -8.21 -0.52
C ALA A 747 59.40 -7.30 -1.49
N THR A 748 60.28 -6.47 -0.94
CA THR A 748 61.38 -5.89 -1.73
C THR A 748 62.68 -6.04 -0.95
N THR A 749 63.28 -7.23 -0.99
CA THR A 749 64.72 -7.44 -0.81
C THR A 749 65.06 -8.92 -0.95
N LEU A 750 65.43 -9.35 -2.16
CA LEU A 750 66.52 -10.30 -2.29
C LEU A 750 67.48 -9.77 -3.35
N VAL A 751 68.63 -9.33 -2.84
CA VAL A 751 69.75 -8.72 -3.53
C VAL A 751 70.46 -9.75 -4.40
N SER A 752 70.85 -9.30 -5.58
CA SER A 752 71.75 -9.97 -6.52
C SER A 752 73.13 -10.24 -5.93
N SER A 753 73.63 -11.47 -6.04
CA SER A 753 75.06 -11.73 -6.31
C SER A 753 75.29 -13.17 -6.77
N GLY A 754 76.16 -13.35 -7.78
CA GLY A 754 76.91 -14.59 -7.98
C GLY A 754 76.58 -15.41 -9.24
N HIS A 755 77.36 -15.21 -10.30
CA HIS A 755 77.54 -16.14 -11.42
C HIS A 755 77.95 -17.55 -10.97
N GLN A 756 77.40 -18.61 -11.61
CA GLN A 756 78.18 -19.63 -12.35
C GLN A 756 77.31 -20.77 -12.97
N THR A 757 77.40 -20.87 -14.31
CA THR A 757 77.54 -22.07 -15.17
C THR A 757 76.59 -23.29 -15.10
N THR A 758 75.82 -23.45 -16.20
CA THR A 758 75.61 -24.65 -17.07
C THR A 758 75.11 -26.00 -16.51
N LYS A 759 73.95 -26.49 -17.00
CA LYS A 759 73.79 -27.62 -17.98
C LYS A 759 72.35 -28.18 -18.08
N LEU A 760 71.81 -28.16 -19.31
CA LEU A 760 71.12 -29.22 -20.09
C LEU A 760 70.07 -30.19 -19.46
N LEU A 761 68.81 -30.06 -19.95
CA LEU A 761 67.87 -31.09 -20.50
C LEU A 761 67.34 -32.26 -19.58
N PRO A 762 66.28 -33.04 -19.97
CA PRO A 762 64.86 -32.64 -20.18
C PRO A 762 63.81 -33.70 -19.71
N ARG A 763 62.51 -33.36 -19.86
CA ARG A 763 61.33 -34.23 -20.15
C ARG A 763 60.99 -35.46 -19.26
N GLN A 764 59.74 -35.49 -18.76
CA GLN A 764 58.67 -36.50 -19.05
C GLN A 764 57.46 -36.21 -18.12
N ASN A 765 56.29 -35.81 -18.63
CA ASN A 765 55.13 -36.64 -19.00
C ASN A 765 54.75 -37.75 -17.99
N VAL A 766 53.52 -37.64 -17.45
CA VAL A 766 52.44 -38.67 -17.32
C VAL A 766 51.40 -38.09 -16.36
N MET A 767 50.29 -37.52 -16.84
CA MET A 767 48.99 -38.16 -17.06
C MET A 767 48.39 -38.96 -15.88
N ILE A 768 47.31 -38.39 -15.31
CA ILE A 768 45.99 -38.98 -15.00
C ILE A 768 45.93 -40.26 -14.13
N GLN A 769 45.33 -40.18 -12.93
CA GLN A 769 43.98 -40.72 -12.63
C GLN A 769 43.58 -40.65 -11.15
N HIS A 770 42.41 -40.04 -10.95
CA HIS A 770 41.34 -40.32 -9.98
C HIS A 770 41.67 -40.79 -8.56
N ARG A 771 41.32 -39.94 -7.57
CA ARG A 771 40.03 -40.06 -6.87
C ARG A 771 39.60 -38.71 -6.31
#